data_AF-A0A2U9C4H3-F1
#
_entry.id   AF-A0A2U9C4H3-F1
#
_cell.length_a   1.000
_cell.length_b   1.000
_cell.length_c   1.000
_cell.angle_alpha   90.00
_cell.angle_beta   90.00
_cell.angle_gamma   90.00
#
_symmetry.space_group_name_H-M   'P 1'
#
loop_
_entity.id
_entity.type
_entity.pdbx_description
1 polymer ?
#
loop_
_entity_poly.entity_id
_entity_poly.type
_entity_poly.pdbx_seq_one_letter_code
_entity_poly.pdbx_strand_id
1 'polypeptide(L)'
;MASSSGNDDDLTIPRAAINKMIKETLPNVRVANDARELVVNCCTEFIHLISSEANEICNKSDKKTISPEHVINALESLGFASYITEVKDVLQECKTVALKRRKASSRLENLGIPEEELLRQQQELFAKARQQQAELAQQEWLQMQQAAQQAQMAAASASAAQQAGSSQDEDEEDDIPTIAIRYLATKCINRHRARGWLTPWGPNRCQQVKTFDEPLAKTLDANDIVFAAHLPLPNAEMSPWFQYMLAVLQFDIAFKMINQIEDDVVITMDAGIACRDDLKSEWAAKFHSVERRPLRCTLAVPKTYENEGRFYHCDPVPFLELGTVAHKYFLINLRLPVNDTVNVGIGEIKDIHVVGIHQNGGFTKVWISIKTVFSPWILGATAWFWHRIGLMTRPPVLLEKGILALGVSMTSLNLPVEWLSLGFEWTWMLLLEDVRQGLFYSALFCFWVVFCGEHLMDQSRRNRLSAYWWQVGLVVFGSSVLLVFDLSERGVHLANPFYSVWASDIGTRVSMTFIFVAGISVCLYFLSLCHMVRRVFRNIGGKRQQLPAMPEARRLHYKGIIFRFKFLMLVTLACAAMTVIFFILNQVSEGHWHWGDYTLQVHSAFLTGIYGMWNLYVFTIIFLYAPSHKHHKSADGQHADVAQMPESREMRLTRGDQGPTETYRITGKRAEE
;
A
#
# COMPACT_ATOMS: atom_id res chain seq x y z
N MET A 1 -48.58 -2.97 -3.85
CA MET A 1 -47.21 -3.29 -4.28
C MET A 1 -46.57 -1.98 -4.72
N ALA A 2 -45.74 -1.39 -3.86
CA ALA A 2 -45.02 -0.15 -4.16
C ALA A 2 -43.64 -0.52 -4.70
N SER A 3 -43.36 -0.10 -5.94
CA SER A 3 -42.11 -0.32 -6.64
C SER A 3 -40.99 0.53 -6.04
N SER A 4 -39.82 -0.09 -5.97
CA SER A 4 -38.54 0.49 -5.60
C SER A 4 -38.13 1.64 -6.52
N SER A 5 -38.10 2.88 -6.01
CA SER A 5 -37.38 3.99 -6.62
C SER A 5 -35.93 4.01 -6.11
N GLY A 6 -35.12 3.08 -6.63
CA GLY A 6 -33.68 3.07 -6.42
C GLY A 6 -32.98 3.63 -7.65
N ASN A 7 -32.16 4.68 -7.47
CA ASN A 7 -31.06 5.12 -8.34
C ASN A 7 -31.12 4.64 -9.81
N ASP A 8 -32.01 5.22 -10.61
CA ASP A 8 -31.70 5.41 -12.03
C ASP A 8 -30.72 6.60 -12.08
N ASP A 9 -29.43 6.29 -11.97
CA ASP A 9 -28.39 7.22 -12.33
C ASP A 9 -28.65 7.65 -13.80
N ASP A 10 -28.85 8.94 -14.04
CA ASP A 10 -28.91 9.54 -15.38
C ASP A 10 -27.61 9.21 -16.14
N LEU A 11 -27.58 8.04 -16.77
CA LEU A 11 -26.53 7.56 -17.68
C LEU A 11 -26.52 8.50 -18.89
N THR A 12 -25.77 9.58 -18.75
CA THR A 12 -25.62 10.61 -19.77
C THR A 12 -24.32 10.40 -20.54
N ILE A 13 -24.33 10.80 -21.82
CA ILE A 13 -23.12 10.77 -22.64
C ILE A 13 -22.03 11.64 -21.96
N PRO A 14 -20.77 11.19 -21.92
CA PRO A 14 -19.70 11.94 -21.28
C PRO A 14 -19.65 13.39 -21.76
N ARG A 15 -19.72 14.34 -20.81
CA ARG A 15 -19.73 15.79 -21.10
C ARG A 15 -18.53 16.22 -21.95
N ALA A 16 -17.40 15.53 -21.84
CA ALA A 16 -16.21 15.77 -22.67
C ALA A 16 -16.46 15.50 -24.16
N ALA A 17 -17.17 14.43 -24.50
CA ALA A 17 -17.50 14.07 -25.88
C ALA A 17 -18.46 15.09 -26.50
N ILE A 18 -19.51 15.48 -25.76
CA ILE A 18 -20.45 16.53 -26.19
C ILE A 18 -19.74 17.88 -26.35
N ASN A 19 -18.83 18.23 -25.44
CA ASN A 19 -18.05 19.46 -25.55
C ASN A 19 -17.09 19.45 -26.75
N LYS A 20 -16.54 18.28 -27.12
CA LYS A 20 -15.74 18.12 -28.33
C LYS A 20 -16.59 18.30 -29.59
N MET A 21 -17.73 17.60 -29.67
CA MET A 21 -18.71 17.73 -30.76
C MET A 21 -19.15 19.20 -30.94
N ILE A 22 -19.56 19.89 -29.87
CA ILE A 22 -19.97 21.30 -29.93
C ILE A 22 -18.85 22.19 -30.49
N LYS A 23 -17.59 21.95 -30.12
CA LYS A 23 -16.45 22.73 -30.63
C LYS A 23 -16.13 22.43 -32.10
N GLU A 24 -16.31 21.18 -32.53
CA GLU A 24 -16.09 20.77 -33.93
C GLU A 24 -17.19 21.34 -34.84
N THR A 25 -18.45 21.34 -34.39
CA THR A 25 -19.57 21.90 -35.15
C THR A 25 -19.60 23.44 -35.12
N LEU A 26 -19.21 24.06 -33.99
CA LEU A 26 -19.25 25.50 -33.77
C LEU A 26 -17.90 26.04 -33.22
N PRO A 27 -16.86 26.13 -34.07
CA PRO A 27 -15.49 26.41 -33.62
C PRO A 27 -15.29 27.82 -33.02
N ASN A 28 -16.06 28.81 -33.48
CA ASN A 28 -15.87 30.22 -33.11
C ASN A 28 -17.01 30.80 -32.24
N VAL A 29 -17.84 29.94 -31.64
CA VAL A 29 -19.02 30.37 -30.87
C VAL A 29 -18.89 29.94 -29.41
N ARG A 30 -19.02 30.90 -28.50
CA ARG A 30 -19.05 30.62 -27.06
C ARG A 30 -20.45 30.16 -26.65
N VAL A 31 -20.61 28.85 -26.45
CA VAL A 31 -21.85 28.26 -25.93
C VAL A 31 -21.90 28.33 -24.40
N ALA A 32 -23.00 28.86 -23.86
CA ALA A 32 -23.27 28.96 -22.42
C ALA A 32 -23.35 27.57 -21.75
N ASN A 33 -23.02 27.50 -20.46
CA ASN A 33 -22.99 26.22 -19.73
C ASN A 33 -24.38 25.57 -19.65
N ASP A 34 -25.43 26.36 -19.44
CA ASP A 34 -26.81 25.85 -19.38
C ASP A 34 -27.26 25.27 -20.73
N ALA A 35 -26.83 25.87 -21.84
CA ALA A 35 -27.08 25.35 -23.17
C ALA A 35 -26.32 24.03 -23.43
N ARG A 36 -25.09 23.90 -22.92
CA ARG A 36 -24.33 22.63 -23.01
C ARG A 36 -25.01 21.52 -22.22
N GLU A 37 -25.54 21.84 -21.04
CA GLU A 37 -26.29 20.90 -20.21
C GLU A 37 -27.61 20.48 -20.88
N LEU A 38 -28.31 21.44 -21.50
CA LEU A 38 -29.50 21.13 -22.29
C LEU A 38 -29.19 20.18 -23.44
N VAL A 39 -28.10 20.38 -24.17
CA VAL A 39 -27.68 19.48 -25.26
C VAL A 39 -27.39 18.08 -24.74
N VAL A 40 -26.73 17.93 -23.58
CA VAL A 40 -26.50 16.62 -22.95
C VAL A 40 -27.82 15.91 -22.66
N ASN A 41 -28.77 16.62 -22.06
CA ASN A 41 -30.09 16.06 -21.76
C ASN A 41 -30.86 15.69 -23.03
N CYS A 42 -30.81 16.54 -24.07
CA CYS A 42 -31.41 16.23 -25.37
C CYS A 42 -30.81 14.97 -26.01
N CYS A 43 -29.51 14.71 -25.86
CA CYS A 43 -28.89 13.49 -26.37
C CYS A 43 -29.42 12.24 -25.65
N THR A 44 -29.60 12.30 -24.34
CA THR A 44 -30.18 11.19 -23.56
C THR A 44 -31.64 10.94 -23.95
N GLU A 45 -32.45 11.99 -24.03
CA GLU A 45 -33.84 11.89 -24.49
C GLU A 45 -33.95 11.34 -25.92
N PHE A 46 -33.04 11.74 -26.80
CA PHE A 46 -33.00 11.21 -28.18
C PHE A 46 -32.73 9.71 -28.20
N ILE A 47 -31.80 9.21 -27.37
CA ILE A 47 -31.52 7.77 -27.26
C ILE A 47 -32.76 7.02 -26.75
N HIS A 48 -33.45 7.56 -25.73
CA HIS A 48 -34.67 6.96 -25.19
C HIS A 48 -35.79 6.91 -26.24
N LEU A 49 -35.99 7.98 -26.99
CA LEU A 49 -37.00 8.05 -28.05
C LEU A 49 -36.76 6.98 -29.13
N ILE A 50 -35.54 6.92 -29.68
CA ILE A 50 -35.19 5.94 -30.72
C ILE A 50 -35.29 4.51 -30.18
N SER A 51 -34.82 4.28 -28.95
CA SER A 51 -34.81 2.96 -28.33
C SER A 51 -36.22 2.45 -28.03
N SER A 52 -37.12 3.33 -27.59
CA SER A 52 -38.53 3.00 -27.36
C SER A 52 -39.23 2.60 -28.66
N GLU A 53 -39.10 3.41 -29.71
CA GLU A 53 -39.72 3.11 -31.02
C GLU A 53 -39.12 1.84 -31.65
N ALA A 54 -37.79 1.67 -31.59
CA ALA A 54 -37.14 0.46 -32.09
C ALA A 54 -37.58 -0.80 -31.34
N ASN A 55 -37.84 -0.69 -30.03
CA ASN A 55 -38.37 -1.79 -29.22
C ASN A 55 -39.82 -2.12 -29.58
N GLU A 56 -40.67 -1.13 -29.84
CA GLU A 56 -42.02 -1.38 -30.35
C GLU A 56 -42.00 -2.10 -31.70
N ILE A 57 -41.17 -1.65 -32.63
CA ILE A 57 -41.01 -2.29 -33.95
C ILE A 57 -40.46 -3.72 -33.80
N CYS A 58 -39.51 -3.92 -32.88
CA CYS A 58 -38.98 -5.24 -32.57
C CYS A 58 -40.08 -6.20 -32.08
N ASN A 59 -40.91 -5.74 -31.14
CA ASN A 59 -42.03 -6.51 -30.60
C ASN A 59 -43.10 -6.79 -31.67
N LYS A 60 -43.41 -5.81 -32.54
CA LYS A 60 -44.31 -5.99 -33.69
C LYS A 60 -43.78 -7.02 -34.70
N SER A 61 -42.47 -7.26 -34.73
CA SER A 61 -41.81 -8.27 -35.57
C SER A 61 -41.61 -9.64 -34.89
N ASP A 62 -42.22 -9.87 -33.72
CA ASP A 62 -42.09 -11.09 -32.89
C ASP A 62 -40.63 -11.48 -32.54
N LYS A 63 -39.74 -10.49 -32.48
CA LYS A 63 -38.33 -10.69 -32.10
C LYS A 63 -38.08 -10.19 -30.68
N LYS A 64 -37.25 -10.93 -29.95
CA LYS A 64 -36.83 -10.60 -28.58
C LYS A 64 -35.56 -9.73 -28.51
N THR A 65 -34.89 -9.52 -29.64
CA THR A 65 -33.63 -8.79 -29.73
C THR A 65 -33.74 -7.68 -30.75
N ILE A 66 -33.47 -6.44 -30.33
CA ILE A 66 -33.47 -5.27 -31.20
C ILE A 66 -32.33 -5.42 -32.21
N SER A 67 -32.67 -5.48 -33.50
CA SER A 67 -31.72 -5.58 -34.60
C SER A 67 -31.50 -4.21 -35.25
N PRO A 68 -30.39 -4.00 -35.99
CA PRO A 68 -30.12 -2.74 -36.67
C PRO A 68 -31.25 -2.27 -37.60
N GLU A 69 -31.96 -3.22 -38.23
CA GLU A 69 -33.11 -2.91 -39.10
C GLU A 69 -34.28 -2.30 -38.32
N HIS A 70 -34.47 -2.71 -37.05
CA HIS A 70 -35.52 -2.13 -36.21
C HIS A 70 -35.21 -0.67 -35.86
N VAL A 71 -33.92 -0.33 -35.70
CA VAL A 71 -33.46 1.04 -35.44
C VAL A 71 -33.58 1.90 -36.71
N ILE A 72 -33.27 1.36 -37.89
CA ILE A 72 -33.45 2.06 -39.17
C ILE A 72 -34.93 2.39 -39.41
N ASN A 73 -35.82 1.42 -39.18
CA ASN A 73 -37.26 1.63 -39.31
C ASN A 73 -37.80 2.63 -38.27
N ALA A 74 -37.26 2.62 -37.04
CA ALA A 74 -37.61 3.61 -36.01
C ALA A 74 -37.23 5.03 -36.44
N LEU A 75 -36.03 5.21 -37.03
CA LEU A 75 -35.60 6.50 -37.57
C LEU A 75 -36.49 6.98 -38.72
N GLU A 76 -36.96 6.09 -39.59
CA GLU A 76 -37.89 6.42 -40.66
C GLU A 76 -39.26 6.86 -40.11
N SER A 77 -39.84 6.09 -39.18
CA SER A 77 -41.14 6.39 -38.55
C SER A 77 -41.14 7.70 -37.75
N LEU A 78 -40.01 8.03 -37.11
CA LEU A 78 -39.87 9.26 -36.31
C LEU A 78 -39.52 10.50 -37.15
N GLY A 79 -39.43 10.37 -38.48
CA GLY A 79 -39.16 11.48 -39.39
C GLY A 79 -37.69 11.86 -39.54
N PHE A 80 -36.77 10.97 -39.15
CA PHE A 80 -35.32 11.15 -39.24
C PHE A 80 -34.70 10.45 -40.47
N ALA A 81 -35.44 10.39 -41.58
CA ALA A 81 -35.04 9.67 -42.78
C ALA A 81 -33.70 10.16 -43.38
N SER A 82 -33.34 11.43 -43.16
CA SER A 82 -32.06 12.00 -43.60
C SER A 82 -30.82 11.34 -42.98
N TYR A 83 -30.94 10.72 -41.80
CA TYR A 83 -29.82 10.05 -41.12
C TYR A 83 -29.61 8.60 -41.57
N ILE A 84 -30.57 8.01 -42.30
CA ILE A 84 -30.56 6.58 -42.63
C ILE A 84 -29.34 6.21 -43.49
N THR A 85 -28.93 7.06 -44.42
CA THR A 85 -27.78 6.80 -45.29
C THR A 85 -26.50 6.64 -44.48
N GLU A 86 -26.19 7.62 -43.62
CA GLU A 86 -24.98 7.58 -42.78
C GLU A 86 -25.01 6.42 -41.77
N VAL A 87 -26.19 6.11 -41.21
CA VAL A 87 -26.35 4.98 -40.29
C VAL A 87 -26.09 3.64 -40.98
N LYS A 88 -26.48 3.48 -42.24
CA LYS A 88 -26.21 2.27 -43.03
C LYS A 88 -24.72 2.09 -43.33
N ASP A 89 -24.00 3.19 -43.59
CA ASP A 89 -22.55 3.14 -43.81
C ASP A 89 -21.81 2.69 -42.55
N VAL A 90 -22.16 3.26 -41.39
CA VAL A 90 -21.61 2.85 -40.08
C VAL A 90 -21.94 1.39 -39.76
N LEU A 91 -23.17 0.93 -40.06
CA LEU A 91 -23.55 -0.46 -39.88
C LEU A 91 -22.67 -1.41 -40.71
N GLN A 92 -22.31 -1.01 -41.93
CA GLN A 92 -21.46 -1.80 -42.81
C GLN A 92 -20.01 -1.87 -42.31
N GLU A 93 -19.49 -0.77 -41.76
CA GLU A 93 -18.18 -0.75 -41.11
C GLU A 93 -18.15 -1.68 -39.88
N CYS A 94 -19.17 -1.58 -39.00
CA CYS A 94 -19.32 -2.45 -37.84
C CYS A 94 -19.35 -3.94 -38.22
N LYS A 95 -20.09 -4.30 -39.28
CA LYS A 95 -20.13 -5.68 -39.81
C LYS A 95 -18.75 -6.12 -40.30
N THR A 96 -18.00 -5.24 -40.97
CA THR A 96 -16.65 -5.53 -41.48
C THR A 96 -15.65 -5.75 -40.35
N VAL A 97 -15.69 -4.91 -39.30
CA VAL A 97 -14.84 -5.05 -38.11
C VAL A 97 -15.14 -6.35 -37.35
N ALA A 98 -16.42 -6.68 -37.17
CA ALA A 98 -16.84 -7.93 -36.53
C ALA A 98 -16.36 -9.16 -37.34
N LEU A 99 -16.46 -9.12 -38.66
CA LEU A 99 -15.96 -10.17 -39.54
C LEU A 99 -14.43 -10.31 -39.49
N LYS A 100 -13.68 -9.21 -39.42
CA LYS A 100 -12.21 -9.24 -39.24
C LYS A 100 -11.81 -9.88 -37.91
N ARG A 101 -12.48 -9.53 -36.81
CA ARG A 101 -12.24 -10.16 -35.49
C ARG A 101 -12.53 -11.66 -35.51
N ARG A 102 -13.63 -12.08 -36.13
CA ARG A 102 -13.99 -13.51 -36.25
C ARG A 102 -12.99 -14.29 -37.11
N LYS A 103 -12.50 -13.70 -38.21
CA LYS A 103 -11.44 -14.29 -39.05
C LYS A 103 -10.09 -14.37 -38.34
N ALA A 104 -9.74 -13.39 -37.51
CA ALA A 104 -8.51 -13.42 -36.71
C ALA A 104 -8.54 -14.53 -35.65
N SER A 105 -9.67 -14.71 -34.96
CA SER A 105 -9.88 -15.79 -34.00
C SER A 105 -9.84 -17.17 -34.68
N SER A 106 -10.51 -17.33 -35.82
CA SER A 106 -10.53 -18.60 -36.57
C SER A 106 -9.17 -18.95 -37.20
N ARG A 107 -8.34 -17.95 -37.51
CA ARG A 107 -6.97 -18.18 -38.03
C ARG A 107 -6.01 -18.67 -36.94
N LEU A 108 -6.27 -18.33 -35.68
CA LEU A 108 -5.50 -18.81 -34.53
C LEU A 108 -5.81 -20.28 -34.22
N GLU A 109 -7.07 -20.70 -34.41
CA GLU A 109 -7.51 -22.10 -34.19
C GLU A 109 -7.16 -23.05 -35.35
N ASN A 110 -6.97 -22.53 -36.58
CA ASN A 110 -6.68 -23.33 -37.78
C ASN A 110 -5.30 -22.99 -38.39
N LEU A 111 -4.22 -22.99 -37.59
CA LEU A 111 -2.86 -22.72 -38.08
C LEU A 111 -2.27 -23.84 -38.95
N GLY A 112 -2.92 -25.00 -39.05
CA GLY A 112 -2.48 -26.12 -39.90
C GLY A 112 -1.19 -26.81 -39.45
N ILE A 113 -0.57 -26.31 -38.37
CA ILE A 113 0.59 -26.90 -37.70
C ILE A 113 0.07 -27.64 -36.47
N PRO A 114 0.33 -28.96 -36.34
CA PRO A 114 -0.06 -29.72 -35.16
C PRO A 114 0.52 -29.08 -33.88
N GLU A 115 -0.24 -29.10 -32.80
CA GLU A 115 0.14 -28.47 -31.51
C GLU A 115 1.50 -28.98 -30.99
N GLU A 116 1.83 -30.25 -31.24
CA GLU A 116 3.13 -30.84 -30.91
C GLU A 116 4.30 -30.19 -31.66
N GLU A 117 4.12 -29.85 -32.94
CA GLU A 117 5.18 -29.22 -33.74
C GLU A 117 5.38 -27.75 -33.34
N LEU A 118 4.30 -27.06 -32.97
CA LEU A 118 4.34 -25.72 -32.38
C LEU A 118 5.09 -25.72 -31.03
N LEU A 119 4.80 -26.70 -30.17
CA LEU A 119 5.47 -26.85 -28.88
C LEU A 119 6.96 -27.15 -29.08
N ARG A 120 7.30 -28.01 -30.05
CA ARG A 120 8.67 -28.36 -30.38
C ARG A 120 9.45 -27.14 -30.91
N GLN A 121 8.86 -26.34 -31.80
CA GLN A 121 9.47 -25.09 -32.28
C GLN A 121 9.69 -24.09 -31.14
N GLN A 122 8.72 -23.97 -30.22
CA GLN A 122 8.86 -23.12 -29.04
C GLN A 122 9.99 -23.58 -28.12
N GLN A 123 10.10 -24.90 -27.87
CA GLN A 123 11.18 -25.48 -27.08
C GLN A 123 12.55 -25.32 -27.74
N GLU A 124 12.62 -25.43 -29.07
CA GLU A 124 13.86 -25.25 -29.82
C GLU A 124 14.35 -23.79 -29.79
N LEU A 125 13.43 -22.82 -29.87
CA LEU A 125 13.74 -21.40 -29.68
C LEU A 125 14.25 -21.11 -28.26
N PHE A 126 13.62 -21.68 -27.24
CA PHE A 126 14.11 -21.55 -25.86
C PHE A 126 15.48 -22.21 -25.66
N ALA A 127 15.74 -23.35 -26.31
CA ALA A 127 17.04 -24.01 -26.27
C ALA A 127 18.13 -23.16 -26.95
N LYS A 128 17.85 -22.55 -28.10
CA LYS A 128 18.75 -21.64 -28.80
C LYS A 128 19.05 -20.38 -27.97
N ALA A 129 18.04 -19.79 -27.34
CA ALA A 129 18.23 -18.64 -26.46
C ALA A 129 19.14 -18.97 -25.26
N ARG A 130 18.94 -20.15 -24.64
CA ARG A 130 19.81 -20.63 -23.55
C ARG A 130 21.25 -20.89 -24.02
N GLN A 131 21.44 -21.45 -25.23
CA GLN A 131 22.77 -21.63 -25.80
C GLN A 131 23.47 -20.30 -26.08
N GLN A 132 22.78 -19.32 -26.66
CA GLN A 132 23.34 -17.98 -26.88
C GLN A 132 23.73 -17.29 -25.56
N GLN A 133 22.90 -17.41 -24.52
CA GLN A 133 23.26 -16.90 -23.19
C GLN A 133 24.47 -17.61 -22.59
N ALA A 134 24.59 -18.93 -22.77
CA ALA A 134 25.73 -19.69 -22.29
C ALA A 134 27.03 -19.34 -23.04
N GLU A 135 26.95 -19.11 -24.36
CA GLU A 135 28.08 -18.67 -25.18
C GLU A 135 28.53 -17.24 -24.82
N LEU A 136 27.59 -16.32 -24.61
CA LEU A 136 27.89 -14.97 -24.13
C LEU A 136 28.53 -15.00 -22.74
N ALA A 137 27.99 -15.78 -21.82
CA ALA A 137 28.57 -15.96 -20.49
C ALA A 137 29.97 -16.60 -20.55
N GLN A 138 30.23 -17.52 -21.48
CA GLN A 138 31.58 -18.06 -21.72
C GLN A 138 32.54 -17.00 -22.28
N GLN A 139 32.08 -16.15 -23.19
CA GLN A 139 32.88 -15.06 -23.75
C GLN A 139 33.23 -14.03 -22.68
N GLU A 140 32.26 -13.61 -21.86
CA GLU A 140 32.47 -12.72 -20.71
C GLU A 140 33.44 -13.35 -19.70
N TRP A 141 33.30 -14.64 -19.40
CA TRP A 141 34.20 -15.34 -18.48
C TRP A 141 35.65 -15.38 -18.99
N LEU A 142 35.85 -15.61 -20.30
CA LEU A 142 37.17 -15.57 -20.94
C LEU A 142 37.78 -14.15 -20.94
N GLN A 143 36.98 -13.13 -21.23
CA GLN A 143 37.43 -11.73 -21.14
C GLN A 143 37.82 -11.35 -19.72
N MET A 144 37.04 -11.79 -18.72
CA MET A 144 37.33 -11.59 -17.31
C MET A 144 38.63 -12.28 -16.88
N GLN A 145 38.90 -13.48 -17.41
CA GLN A 145 40.15 -14.21 -17.16
C GLN A 145 41.36 -13.49 -17.77
N GLN A 146 41.23 -12.95 -18.99
CA GLN A 146 42.28 -12.17 -19.65
C GLN A 146 42.52 -10.83 -18.93
N ALA A 147 41.45 -10.15 -18.49
CA ALA A 147 41.54 -8.93 -17.70
C ALA A 147 42.22 -9.18 -16.34
N ALA A 148 41.92 -10.30 -15.66
CA ALA A 148 42.60 -10.69 -14.43
C ALA A 148 44.10 -10.98 -14.65
N GLN A 149 44.46 -11.58 -15.79
CA GLN A 149 45.86 -11.85 -16.14
C GLN A 149 46.63 -10.57 -16.51
N GLN A 150 45.96 -9.61 -17.18
CA GLN A 150 46.50 -8.28 -17.43
C GLN A 150 46.62 -7.45 -16.14
N ALA A 151 45.67 -7.55 -15.21
CA ALA A 151 45.74 -6.90 -13.91
C ALA A 151 46.89 -7.45 -13.04
N GLN A 152 47.19 -8.75 -13.12
CA GLN A 152 48.37 -9.33 -12.45
C GLN A 152 49.69 -8.83 -13.05
N MET A 153 49.77 -8.65 -14.38
CA MET A 153 50.95 -8.07 -15.04
C MET A 153 51.10 -6.57 -14.77
N ALA A 154 49.99 -5.82 -14.65
CA ALA A 154 49.97 -4.41 -14.27
C ALA A 154 50.32 -4.20 -12.79
N ALA A 155 49.92 -5.12 -11.89
CA ALA A 155 50.31 -5.09 -10.48
C ALA A 155 51.83 -5.31 -10.27
N ALA A 156 52.49 -6.05 -11.18
CA ALA A 156 53.93 -6.23 -11.15
C ALA A 156 54.72 -4.97 -11.55
N SER A 157 54.14 -4.10 -12.40
CA SER A 157 54.74 -2.81 -12.80
C SER A 157 54.33 -1.63 -11.92
N ALA A 158 53.25 -1.75 -11.14
CA ALA A 158 52.70 -0.70 -10.28
C ALA A 158 53.36 -0.59 -8.87
N SER A 159 54.46 -1.31 -8.61
CA SER A 159 55.26 -1.12 -7.38
C SER A 159 56.18 0.13 -7.42
N ALA A 160 56.14 0.92 -8.49
CA ALA A 160 57.04 2.07 -8.71
C ALA A 160 56.38 3.45 -8.72
N ALA A 161 55.07 3.60 -8.53
CA ALA A 161 54.45 4.94 -8.55
C ALA A 161 53.26 5.06 -7.60
N GLN A 162 53.57 5.54 -6.41
CA GLN A 162 52.63 6.00 -5.41
C GLN A 162 52.28 7.47 -5.74
N GLN A 163 51.03 7.77 -6.11
CA GLN A 163 50.25 8.95 -5.68
C GLN A 163 49.00 9.20 -6.55
N ALA A 164 47.91 9.49 -5.83
CA ALA A 164 46.73 10.27 -6.21
C ALA A 164 45.63 9.61 -7.08
N GLY A 165 44.41 9.58 -6.51
CA GLY A 165 43.22 10.02 -7.25
C GLY A 165 42.12 8.98 -7.52
N SER A 166 41.00 9.17 -6.80
CA SER A 166 39.60 8.92 -7.19
C SER A 166 39.11 7.50 -7.48
N SER A 167 38.34 7.03 -6.49
CA SER A 167 37.09 6.27 -6.58
C SER A 167 36.14 6.69 -7.70
N GLN A 168 35.62 5.71 -8.44
CA GLN A 168 34.25 5.62 -8.96
C GLN A 168 34.13 4.29 -9.68
N ASP A 169 33.18 3.43 -9.24
CA ASP A 169 32.48 2.36 -9.97
C ASP A 169 31.91 1.31 -8.99
N GLU A 170 31.07 1.73 -8.03
CA GLU A 170 30.17 0.83 -7.27
C GLU A 170 28.72 1.37 -7.18
N ASP A 171 28.36 2.47 -7.85
CA ASP A 171 27.11 3.22 -7.59
C ASP A 171 25.83 2.69 -8.30
N GLU A 172 25.83 1.50 -8.91
CA GLU A 172 24.72 1.09 -9.82
C GLU A 172 23.58 0.29 -9.16
N GLU A 173 23.60 0.04 -7.84
CA GLU A 173 22.56 -0.73 -7.13
C GLU A 173 21.92 -0.02 -5.91
N ASP A 174 22.20 1.28 -5.74
CA ASP A 174 22.16 1.96 -4.44
C ASP A 174 20.82 2.59 -4.00
N ASP A 175 19.71 2.42 -4.73
CA ASP A 175 18.47 3.18 -4.46
C ASP A 175 17.18 2.37 -4.20
N ILE A 176 17.23 1.02 -4.21
CA ILE A 176 16.06 0.18 -3.84
C ILE A 176 15.78 0.36 -2.34
N PRO A 177 14.53 0.54 -1.86
CA PRO A 177 14.28 0.75 -0.42
C PRO A 177 14.75 -0.43 0.45
N THR A 178 14.70 -1.64 -0.10
CA THR A 178 15.14 -2.88 0.54
C THR A 178 15.98 -3.70 -0.42
N ILE A 179 17.09 -4.27 0.08
CA ILE A 179 17.95 -5.17 -0.67
C ILE A 179 17.69 -6.59 -0.17
N ALA A 180 17.54 -7.54 -1.10
CA ALA A 180 17.32 -8.96 -0.80
C ALA A 180 18.47 -9.80 -1.38
N ILE A 181 19.33 -10.32 -0.51
CA ILE A 181 20.50 -11.12 -0.90
C ILE A 181 20.23 -12.59 -0.54
N ARG A 182 20.48 -13.49 -1.49
CA ARG A 182 20.36 -14.95 -1.29
C ARG A 182 21.70 -15.53 -0.86
N TYR A 183 21.73 -16.16 0.30
CA TYR A 183 22.90 -16.84 0.87
C TYR A 183 22.67 -18.35 0.82
N LEU A 184 23.54 -19.09 0.13
CA LEU A 184 23.53 -20.56 0.20
C LEU A 184 24.15 -21.01 1.52
N ALA A 185 23.37 -21.72 2.35
CA ALA A 185 23.88 -22.25 3.61
C ALA A 185 24.83 -23.42 3.37
N THR A 186 26.05 -23.29 3.86
CA THR A 186 27.10 -24.31 3.70
C THR A 186 26.88 -25.47 4.66
N LYS A 187 26.95 -26.70 4.15
CA LYS A 187 26.77 -27.93 4.94
C LYS A 187 28.07 -28.25 5.69
N CYS A 188 28.13 -27.90 6.96
CA CYS A 188 29.25 -28.17 7.85
C CYS A 188 29.05 -29.47 8.66
N ILE A 189 30.13 -30.20 8.91
CA ILE A 189 30.14 -31.43 9.71
C ILE A 189 30.47 -31.13 11.18
N ASN A 190 29.72 -31.70 12.13
CA ASN A 190 29.95 -31.57 13.57
C ASN A 190 29.86 -32.92 14.33
N ARG A 191 30.80 -33.83 14.06
CA ARG A 191 30.85 -35.19 14.64
C ARG A 191 30.88 -35.27 16.18
N HIS A 192 31.41 -34.25 16.86
CA HIS A 192 31.54 -34.25 18.32
C HIS A 192 30.43 -33.45 19.01
N ARG A 193 29.45 -32.94 18.25
CA ARG A 193 28.40 -32.02 18.74
C ARG A 193 28.97 -30.91 19.61
N ALA A 194 30.17 -30.45 19.30
CA ALA A 194 30.78 -29.35 20.01
C ALA A 194 29.89 -28.12 19.81
N ARG A 195 29.67 -27.34 20.88
CA ARG A 195 28.88 -26.09 20.83
C ARG A 195 29.62 -24.93 20.14
N GLY A 196 30.61 -25.24 19.30
CA GLY A 196 31.39 -24.26 18.56
C GLY A 196 30.61 -23.68 17.37
N TRP A 197 30.86 -22.41 17.08
CA TRP A 197 30.37 -21.74 15.88
C TRP A 197 31.13 -22.24 14.66
N LEU A 198 30.41 -22.61 13.61
CA LEU A 198 30.96 -23.25 12.41
C LEU A 198 30.95 -22.23 11.29
N THR A 199 32.13 -21.84 10.81
CA THR A 199 32.22 -20.81 9.78
C THR A 199 32.26 -21.45 8.38
N PRO A 200 31.47 -20.93 7.42
CA PRO A 200 31.44 -21.48 6.05
C PRO A 200 32.70 -21.13 5.25
N TRP A 201 33.45 -20.10 5.64
CA TRP A 201 34.66 -19.69 4.95
C TRP A 201 35.62 -18.98 5.92
N GLY A 202 36.87 -18.76 5.47
CA GLY A 202 37.92 -18.13 6.27
C GLY A 202 38.93 -19.11 6.86
N PRO A 203 39.82 -18.63 7.76
CA PRO A 203 40.93 -19.43 8.31
C PRO A 203 40.43 -20.60 9.17
N ASN A 204 39.31 -20.42 9.86
CA ASN A 204 38.69 -21.43 10.73
C ASN A 204 37.46 -22.07 10.07
N ARG A 205 37.51 -22.28 8.75
CA ARG A 205 36.38 -22.87 8.01
C ARG A 205 36.07 -24.28 8.51
N CYS A 206 34.78 -24.60 8.57
CA CYS A 206 34.31 -25.93 8.90
C CYS A 206 34.71 -26.95 7.82
N GLN A 207 34.70 -28.24 8.17
CA GLN A 207 34.74 -29.30 7.17
C GLN A 207 33.39 -29.36 6.46
N GLN A 208 33.39 -29.25 5.13
CA GLN A 208 32.19 -29.07 4.33
C GLN A 208 31.86 -30.30 3.49
N VAL A 209 30.58 -30.49 3.23
CA VAL A 209 30.03 -31.42 2.24
C VAL A 209 29.42 -30.61 1.11
N LYS A 210 29.82 -30.85 -0.14
CA LYS A 210 29.23 -30.11 -1.28
C LYS A 210 27.85 -30.67 -1.61
N THR A 211 27.75 -31.99 -1.76
CA THR A 211 26.51 -32.68 -2.11
C THR A 211 26.28 -33.90 -1.23
N PHE A 212 25.03 -34.18 -0.87
CA PHE A 212 24.68 -35.36 -0.06
C PHE A 212 24.92 -36.70 -0.78
N ASP A 213 25.21 -36.70 -2.08
CA ASP A 213 25.53 -37.90 -2.85
C ASP A 213 26.98 -38.37 -2.64
N GLU A 214 27.83 -37.55 -2.01
CA GLU A 214 29.21 -37.90 -1.69
C GLU A 214 29.29 -39.07 -0.69
N PRO A 215 30.28 -39.97 -0.82
CA PRO A 215 30.41 -41.13 0.06
C PRO A 215 30.64 -40.72 1.53
N LEU A 216 31.31 -39.57 1.78
CA LEU A 216 31.48 -39.03 3.12
C LEU A 216 30.13 -38.65 3.75
N ALA A 217 29.22 -38.05 2.97
CA ALA A 217 27.90 -37.66 3.45
C ALA A 217 27.06 -38.86 3.90
N LYS A 218 27.20 -40.00 3.20
CA LYS A 218 26.48 -41.25 3.54
C LYS A 218 26.93 -41.90 4.86
N THR A 219 28.07 -41.49 5.41
CA THR A 219 28.58 -41.99 6.70
C THR A 219 28.17 -41.13 7.90
N LEU A 220 27.51 -40.00 7.66
CA LEU A 220 27.14 -39.04 8.69
C LEU A 220 25.68 -39.22 9.09
N ASP A 221 25.41 -39.06 10.38
CA ASP A 221 24.04 -38.91 10.87
C ASP A 221 23.49 -37.53 10.49
N ALA A 222 22.18 -37.43 10.26
CA ALA A 222 21.52 -36.15 9.95
C ALA A 222 21.78 -35.07 11.02
N ASN A 223 21.88 -35.49 12.29
CA ASN A 223 22.15 -34.61 13.44
C ASN A 223 23.56 -34.00 13.45
N ASP A 224 24.50 -34.57 12.69
CA ASP A 224 25.88 -34.08 12.63
C ASP A 224 26.06 -32.99 11.57
N ILE A 225 25.01 -32.69 10.79
CA ILE A 225 25.04 -31.70 9.72
C ILE A 225 24.50 -30.37 10.25
N VAL A 226 25.28 -29.30 10.05
CA VAL A 226 24.92 -27.94 10.41
C VAL A 226 24.98 -27.07 9.17
N PHE A 227 23.88 -26.41 8.83
CA PHE A 227 23.82 -25.45 7.75
C PHE A 227 24.28 -24.09 8.28
N ALA A 228 25.46 -23.65 7.85
CA ALA A 228 26.08 -22.40 8.27
C ALA A 228 25.99 -21.34 7.17
N ALA A 229 25.43 -20.18 7.49
CA ALA A 229 25.38 -19.01 6.62
C ALA A 229 26.06 -17.82 7.28
N HIS A 230 27.04 -17.24 6.61
CA HIS A 230 27.72 -16.03 7.05
C HIS A 230 27.15 -14.82 6.30
N LEU A 231 26.63 -13.85 7.06
CA LEU A 231 26.07 -12.60 6.56
C LEU A 231 26.99 -11.46 7.00
N PRO A 232 27.49 -10.61 6.09
CA PRO A 232 27.28 -10.60 4.65
C PRO A 232 28.23 -11.59 3.92
N LEU A 233 28.20 -11.55 2.58
CA LEU A 233 29.10 -12.32 1.69
C LEU A 233 30.58 -11.96 1.93
N PRO A 234 31.54 -12.80 1.47
CA PRO A 234 32.97 -12.50 1.59
C PRO A 234 33.30 -11.12 1.01
N ASN A 235 34.17 -10.37 1.70
CA ASN A 235 34.61 -9.01 1.36
C ASN A 235 33.58 -7.88 1.55
N ALA A 236 32.35 -8.18 1.99
CA ALA A 236 31.37 -7.15 2.38
C ALA A 236 31.30 -6.97 3.91
N GLU A 237 30.73 -5.87 4.37
CA GLU A 237 30.41 -5.62 5.78
C GLU A 237 28.97 -5.10 5.94
N MET A 238 28.28 -5.56 7.00
CA MET A 238 27.00 -4.97 7.37
C MET A 238 27.23 -3.62 8.04
N SER A 239 26.25 -2.71 7.90
CA SER A 239 26.30 -1.40 8.53
C SER A 239 25.03 -1.10 9.32
N PRO A 240 25.10 -0.27 10.39
CA PRO A 240 23.92 0.21 11.11
C PRO A 240 22.92 0.96 10.25
N TRP A 241 23.32 1.44 9.06
CA TRP A 241 22.43 2.09 8.09
C TRP A 241 21.37 1.16 7.52
N PHE A 242 21.55 -0.15 7.63
CA PHE A 242 20.57 -1.13 7.19
C PHE A 242 19.34 -1.24 8.11
N GLN A 243 19.40 -0.63 9.31
CA GLN A 243 18.36 -0.51 10.35
C GLN A 243 17.74 -1.81 10.88
N TYR A 244 17.34 -2.73 10.02
CA TYR A 244 16.76 -4.02 10.37
C TYR A 244 17.26 -5.11 9.41
N MET A 245 17.16 -6.36 9.85
CA MET A 245 17.48 -7.52 9.02
C MET A 245 16.40 -8.58 9.20
N LEU A 246 15.70 -8.87 8.12
CA LEU A 246 14.80 -9.99 7.98
C LEU A 246 15.54 -11.14 7.31
N ALA A 247 15.29 -12.38 7.73
CA ALA A 247 15.76 -13.55 7.02
C ALA A 247 14.63 -14.54 6.80
N VAL A 248 14.55 -15.07 5.58
CA VAL A 248 13.57 -16.06 5.15
C VAL A 248 14.31 -17.28 4.62
N LEU A 249 13.85 -18.49 4.97
CA LEU A 249 14.45 -19.73 4.49
C LEU A 249 13.71 -20.21 3.24
N GLN A 250 14.48 -20.64 2.24
CA GLN A 250 13.99 -21.34 1.06
C GLN A 250 14.66 -22.72 1.01
N PHE A 251 13.85 -23.76 1.01
CA PHE A 251 14.32 -25.14 1.03
C PHE A 251 14.28 -25.73 -0.38
N ASP A 252 15.40 -26.27 -0.84
CA ASP A 252 15.46 -27.04 -2.07
C ASP A 252 15.30 -28.52 -1.72
N ILE A 253 14.09 -29.04 -1.94
CA ILE A 253 13.73 -30.42 -1.56
C ILE A 253 13.53 -31.22 -2.84
N ALA A 254 14.31 -32.28 -3.01
CA ALA A 254 14.19 -33.19 -4.14
C ALA A 254 13.08 -34.22 -3.89
N PHE A 255 12.29 -34.49 -4.92
CA PHE A 255 11.26 -35.51 -4.90
C PHE A 255 11.86 -36.91 -5.03
N LYS A 256 11.49 -37.80 -4.10
CA LYS A 256 11.74 -39.24 -4.16
C LYS A 256 10.45 -40.01 -3.85
N MET A 257 10.22 -41.12 -4.54
CA MET A 257 9.00 -41.92 -4.31
C MET A 257 8.95 -42.54 -2.92
N ILE A 258 10.10 -42.91 -2.36
CA ILE A 258 10.22 -43.57 -1.05
C ILE A 258 10.08 -42.56 0.11
N ASN A 259 10.47 -41.31 -0.09
CA ASN A 259 10.48 -40.26 0.94
C ASN A 259 9.76 -39.02 0.42
N GLN A 260 8.43 -39.10 0.38
CA GLN A 260 7.58 -38.00 -0.04
C GLN A 260 7.28 -37.08 1.14
N ILE A 261 7.06 -35.81 0.83
CA ILE A 261 6.51 -34.86 1.80
C ILE A 261 5.03 -35.18 1.98
N GLU A 262 4.62 -35.47 3.22
CA GLU A 262 3.22 -35.63 3.62
C GLU A 262 2.51 -34.27 3.67
N ASP A 263 1.18 -34.28 3.66
CA ASP A 263 0.39 -33.07 3.86
C ASP A 263 0.54 -32.59 5.32
N ASP A 264 0.68 -31.28 5.54
CA ASP A 264 0.83 -30.63 6.87
C ASP A 264 2.10 -31.02 7.69
N VAL A 265 3.22 -31.27 7.01
CA VAL A 265 4.50 -31.52 7.68
C VAL A 265 5.05 -30.27 8.38
N VAL A 266 5.57 -30.47 9.60
CA VAL A 266 6.19 -29.41 10.41
C VAL A 266 7.69 -29.66 10.52
N ILE A 267 8.49 -28.75 10.00
CA ILE A 267 9.94 -28.77 10.16
C ILE A 267 10.34 -28.14 11.50
N THR A 268 11.21 -28.82 12.23
CA THR A 268 11.80 -28.35 13.49
C THR A 268 13.25 -27.97 13.25
N MET A 269 13.62 -26.77 13.66
CA MET A 269 14.89 -26.13 13.35
C MET A 269 15.54 -25.66 14.64
N ASP A 270 16.72 -26.16 14.95
CA ASP A 270 17.56 -25.67 16.04
C ASP A 270 18.49 -24.59 15.48
N ALA A 271 18.17 -23.33 15.76
CA ALA A 271 18.76 -22.17 15.14
C ALA A 271 19.52 -21.32 16.15
N GLY A 272 20.74 -20.92 15.77
CA GLY A 272 21.55 -19.99 16.53
C GLY A 272 22.10 -18.88 15.65
N ILE A 273 22.14 -17.66 16.19
CA ILE A 273 22.80 -16.52 15.56
C ILE A 273 23.89 -15.96 16.47
N ALA A 274 25.04 -15.72 15.87
CA ALA A 274 26.18 -15.06 16.50
C ALA A 274 26.58 -13.81 15.74
N CYS A 275 27.25 -12.89 16.44
CA CYS A 275 27.76 -11.65 15.88
C CYS A 275 29.25 -11.45 16.21
N ARG A 276 29.92 -10.65 15.39
CA ARG A 276 31.26 -10.13 15.62
C ARG A 276 31.50 -8.86 14.80
N ASP A 277 32.43 -8.04 15.24
CA ASP A 277 32.81 -6.80 14.54
C ASP A 277 34.17 -6.89 13.84
N ASP A 278 35.06 -7.75 14.33
CA ASP A 278 36.35 -8.05 13.70
C ASP A 278 36.35 -9.49 13.18
N LEU A 279 36.91 -9.71 12.00
CA LEU A 279 37.09 -11.04 11.41
C LEU A 279 38.00 -11.95 12.26
N LYS A 280 38.84 -11.38 13.13
CA LYS A 280 39.74 -12.12 14.02
C LYS A 280 39.15 -12.40 15.40
N SER A 281 38.09 -11.71 15.81
CA SER A 281 37.50 -11.92 17.13
C SER A 281 36.68 -13.22 17.16
N GLU A 282 36.50 -13.76 18.36
CA GLU A 282 35.58 -14.88 18.57
C GLU A 282 34.12 -14.45 18.34
N TRP A 283 33.29 -15.42 17.98
CA TRP A 283 31.86 -15.21 17.75
C TRP A 283 31.11 -15.07 19.09
N ALA A 284 30.42 -13.95 19.28
CA ALA A 284 29.53 -13.76 20.41
C ALA A 284 28.14 -14.33 20.10
N ALA A 285 27.67 -15.27 20.91
CA ALA A 285 26.31 -15.83 20.76
C ALA A 285 25.26 -14.76 21.09
N LYS A 286 24.34 -14.48 20.17
CA LYS A 286 23.29 -13.47 20.36
C LYS A 286 21.96 -14.09 20.74
N PHE A 287 21.45 -15.02 19.92
CA PHE A 287 20.21 -15.75 20.21
C PHE A 287 20.33 -17.21 19.79
N HIS A 288 19.59 -18.08 20.49
CA HIS A 288 19.48 -19.49 20.19
C HIS A 288 18.08 -19.97 20.56
N SER A 289 17.35 -20.56 19.61
CA SER A 289 16.04 -21.15 19.87
C SER A 289 15.77 -22.33 18.94
N VAL A 290 14.90 -23.23 19.40
CA VAL A 290 14.40 -24.34 18.60
C VAL A 290 12.99 -23.96 18.14
N GLU A 291 12.85 -23.74 16.85
CA GLU A 291 11.62 -23.25 16.23
C GLU A 291 10.97 -24.32 15.37
N ARG A 292 9.65 -24.30 15.30
CA ARG A 292 8.85 -25.18 14.45
C ARG A 292 8.15 -24.36 13.40
N ARG A 293 8.10 -24.84 12.16
CA ARG A 293 7.44 -24.17 11.04
C ARG A 293 6.69 -25.16 10.16
N PRO A 294 5.48 -24.82 9.68
CA PRO A 294 4.81 -25.63 8.68
C PRO A 294 5.57 -25.53 7.35
N LEU A 295 5.76 -26.66 6.68
CA LEU A 295 6.44 -26.77 5.40
C LEU A 295 5.40 -27.05 4.31
N ARG A 296 5.07 -26.02 3.53
CA ARG A 296 4.09 -26.12 2.43
C ARG A 296 4.82 -26.23 1.11
N CYS A 297 4.78 -27.42 0.52
CA CYS A 297 5.51 -27.74 -0.69
C CYS A 297 4.58 -28.42 -1.70
N THR A 298 4.59 -27.94 -2.94
CA THR A 298 3.80 -28.50 -4.03
C THR A 298 4.72 -29.00 -5.15
N LEU A 299 4.38 -30.13 -5.76
CA LEU A 299 5.09 -30.63 -6.93
C LEU A 299 4.20 -30.38 -8.15
N ALA A 300 4.68 -29.55 -9.08
CA ALA A 300 3.92 -29.19 -10.28
C ALA A 300 3.71 -30.37 -11.24
N VAL A 301 4.52 -31.41 -11.11
CA VAL A 301 4.47 -32.63 -11.94
C VAL A 301 3.84 -33.79 -11.17
N PRO A 302 3.25 -34.78 -11.87
CA PRO A 302 2.74 -35.98 -11.22
C PRO A 302 3.88 -36.75 -10.54
N LYS A 303 3.58 -37.30 -9.35
CA LYS A 303 4.48 -38.11 -8.53
C LYS A 303 4.71 -39.48 -9.17
N THR A 304 5.57 -39.54 -10.19
CA THR A 304 5.97 -40.77 -10.90
C THR A 304 7.48 -41.02 -10.75
N TYR A 305 7.92 -42.27 -10.92
CA TYR A 305 9.36 -42.62 -10.84
C TYR A 305 10.22 -41.86 -11.85
N GLU A 306 9.67 -41.51 -13.01
CA GLU A 306 10.37 -40.73 -14.05
C GLU A 306 10.69 -39.29 -13.61
N ASN A 307 9.92 -38.77 -12.65
CA ASN A 307 10.06 -37.40 -12.15
C ASN A 307 10.89 -37.31 -10.86
N GLU A 308 11.52 -38.40 -10.41
CA GLU A 308 12.42 -38.37 -9.26
C GLU A 308 13.59 -37.39 -9.49
N GLY A 309 14.00 -36.72 -8.41
CA GLY A 309 15.04 -35.71 -8.43
C GLY A 309 14.58 -34.30 -8.83
N ARG A 310 13.33 -34.12 -9.29
CA ARG A 310 12.76 -32.78 -9.46
C ARG A 310 12.49 -32.11 -8.12
N PHE A 311 12.63 -30.79 -8.06
CA PHE A 311 12.44 -30.03 -6.84
C PHE A 311 10.96 -29.73 -6.58
N TYR A 312 10.58 -29.80 -5.31
CA TYR A 312 9.33 -29.23 -4.83
C TYR A 312 9.38 -27.71 -4.91
N HIS A 313 8.23 -27.11 -5.23
CA HIS A 313 8.02 -25.68 -5.09
C HIS A 313 7.45 -25.41 -3.69
N CYS A 314 8.31 -24.95 -2.79
CA CYS A 314 7.97 -24.68 -1.40
C CYS A 314 7.77 -23.19 -1.15
N ASP A 315 6.79 -22.87 -0.30
CA ASP A 315 6.57 -21.52 0.18
C ASP A 315 7.78 -21.06 1.04
N PRO A 316 8.22 -19.78 0.92
CA PRO A 316 9.29 -19.27 1.76
C PRO A 316 8.90 -19.29 3.26
N VAL A 317 9.82 -19.74 4.11
CA VAL A 317 9.58 -19.91 5.55
C VAL A 317 10.16 -18.72 6.33
N PRO A 318 9.32 -17.90 7.02
CA PRO A 318 9.82 -16.81 7.87
C PRO A 318 10.69 -17.33 9.00
N PHE A 319 11.91 -16.80 9.12
CA PHE A 319 12.94 -17.34 10.01
C PHE A 319 13.40 -16.39 11.10
N LEU A 320 13.82 -15.18 10.76
CA LEU A 320 14.42 -14.24 11.72
C LEU A 320 14.03 -12.81 11.39
N GLU A 321 13.69 -12.01 12.40
CA GLU A 321 13.57 -10.55 12.30
C GLU A 321 14.40 -9.87 13.39
N LEU A 322 15.49 -9.21 12.99
CA LEU A 322 16.31 -8.37 13.86
C LEU A 322 15.96 -6.91 13.66
N GLY A 323 15.59 -6.23 14.75
CA GLY A 323 15.25 -4.80 14.73
C GLY A 323 16.44 -3.83 14.70
N THR A 324 17.68 -4.33 14.69
CA THR A 324 18.90 -3.52 14.57
C THR A 324 20.04 -4.33 13.97
N VAL A 325 20.83 -3.71 13.09
CA VAL A 325 22.02 -4.28 12.44
C VAL A 325 23.28 -3.58 12.99
N ALA A 326 23.58 -3.77 14.26
CA ALA A 326 24.67 -3.04 14.91
C ALA A 326 26.07 -3.61 14.66
N HIS A 327 26.17 -4.91 14.36
CA HIS A 327 27.45 -5.55 14.11
C HIS A 327 27.75 -5.71 12.62
N LYS A 328 29.03 -5.81 12.29
CA LYS A 328 29.48 -5.95 10.90
C LYS A 328 29.24 -7.34 10.31
N TYR A 329 29.35 -8.37 11.14
CA TYR A 329 29.28 -9.76 10.71
C TYR A 329 28.34 -10.58 11.59
N PHE A 330 27.51 -11.38 10.94
CA PHE A 330 26.58 -12.31 11.55
C PHE A 330 26.82 -13.71 11.02
N LEU A 331 26.67 -14.70 11.89
CA LEU A 331 26.74 -16.11 11.54
C LEU A 331 25.48 -16.80 12.01
N ILE A 332 24.81 -17.46 11.09
CA ILE A 332 23.61 -18.26 11.35
C ILE A 332 24.01 -19.72 11.24
N ASN A 333 23.81 -20.46 12.31
CA ASN A 333 23.94 -21.91 12.34
C ASN A 333 22.54 -22.52 12.49
N LEU A 334 22.15 -23.33 11.52
CA LEU A 334 20.86 -24.01 11.48
C LEU A 334 21.09 -25.52 11.51
N ARG A 335 20.44 -26.20 12.45
CA ARG A 335 20.43 -27.67 12.57
C ARG A 335 19.02 -28.18 12.39
N LEU A 336 18.90 -29.32 11.72
CA LEU A 336 17.64 -30.03 11.56
C LEU A 336 17.71 -31.30 12.40
N PRO A 337 17.35 -31.24 13.70
CA PRO A 337 17.42 -32.39 14.56
C PRO A 337 16.45 -33.47 14.09
N VAL A 338 16.93 -34.69 13.92
CA VAL A 338 16.11 -35.85 13.54
C VAL A 338 15.97 -36.77 14.75
N ASN A 339 14.73 -37.13 15.05
CA ASN A 339 14.34 -38.10 16.08
C ASN A 339 13.15 -38.93 15.54
N ASP A 340 12.73 -39.99 16.23
CA ASP A 340 11.64 -40.87 15.78
C ASP A 340 10.32 -40.14 15.49
N THR A 341 10.13 -38.94 16.06
CA THR A 341 8.94 -38.10 15.89
C THR A 341 9.22 -36.73 15.29
N VAL A 342 10.50 -36.34 15.14
CA VAL A 342 10.89 -34.99 14.76
C VAL A 342 11.60 -35.03 13.41
N ASN A 343 11.15 -34.20 12.47
CA ASN A 343 11.71 -34.09 11.12
C ASN A 343 11.68 -35.42 10.33
N VAL A 344 10.64 -36.22 10.56
CA VAL A 344 10.35 -37.43 9.77
C VAL A 344 9.46 -37.04 8.58
N GLY A 345 9.73 -37.59 7.40
CA GLY A 345 8.88 -37.36 6.21
C GLY A 345 8.96 -35.94 5.63
N ILE A 346 10.02 -35.18 5.92
CA ILE A 346 10.22 -33.82 5.39
C ILE A 346 10.78 -33.79 3.95
N GLY A 347 10.82 -34.94 3.26
CA GLY A 347 11.43 -35.11 1.94
C GLY A 347 12.97 -35.15 1.98
N GLU A 348 13.61 -35.14 0.81
CA GLU A 348 15.07 -35.11 0.69
C GLU A 348 15.57 -33.67 0.47
N ILE A 349 15.91 -33.00 1.57
CA ILE A 349 16.49 -31.65 1.51
C ILE A 349 17.88 -31.73 0.87
N LYS A 350 18.08 -31.00 -0.23
CA LYS A 350 19.37 -30.87 -0.90
C LYS A 350 20.13 -29.64 -0.41
N ASP A 351 19.49 -28.47 -0.42
CA ASP A 351 20.11 -27.20 -0.04
C ASP A 351 19.12 -26.30 0.72
N ILE A 352 19.67 -25.38 1.50
CA ILE A 352 18.89 -24.36 2.22
C ILE A 352 19.47 -22.99 1.85
N HIS A 353 18.61 -22.14 1.32
CA HIS A 353 18.93 -20.76 1.03
C HIS A 353 18.38 -19.86 2.14
N VAL A 354 19.22 -18.98 2.66
CA VAL A 354 18.84 -17.91 3.58
C VAL A 354 18.73 -16.64 2.76
N VAL A 355 17.53 -16.07 2.62
CA VAL A 355 17.34 -14.78 1.94
C VAL A 355 17.34 -13.69 3.00
N GLY A 356 18.44 -12.94 3.07
CA GLY A 356 18.58 -11.80 3.97
C GLY A 356 18.03 -10.53 3.31
N ILE A 357 17.04 -9.91 3.93
CA ILE A 357 16.38 -8.69 3.48
C ILE A 357 16.68 -7.60 4.48
N HIS A 358 17.27 -6.49 4.04
CA HIS A 358 17.57 -5.36 4.90
C HIS A 358 17.24 -4.05 4.19
N GLN A 359 17.05 -2.97 4.95
CA GLN A 359 16.88 -1.66 4.35
C GLN A 359 18.18 -1.26 3.66
N ASN A 360 18.05 -0.54 2.55
CA ASN A 360 19.20 0.02 1.88
C ASN A 360 19.75 1.21 2.66
N GLY A 361 21.07 1.25 2.87
CA GLY A 361 21.75 2.32 3.59
C GLY A 361 21.62 3.68 2.91
N GLY A 362 21.60 3.73 1.58
CA GLY A 362 21.36 4.96 0.81
C GLY A 362 19.97 5.53 1.10
N PHE A 363 18.94 4.70 0.95
CA PHE A 363 17.55 5.08 1.26
C PHE A 363 17.39 5.50 2.73
N THR A 364 18.00 4.79 3.68
CA THR A 364 17.96 5.17 5.11
C THR A 364 18.51 6.58 5.34
N LYS A 365 19.63 6.95 4.70
CA LYS A 365 20.19 8.31 4.82
C LYS A 365 19.20 9.37 4.33
N VAL A 366 18.57 9.13 3.18
CA VAL A 366 17.53 10.03 2.63
C VAL A 366 16.33 10.11 3.58
N TRP A 367 15.88 8.97 4.10
CA TRP A 367 14.73 8.85 5.00
C TRP A 367 14.92 9.57 6.35
N ILE A 368 16.09 9.42 6.96
CA ILE A 368 16.43 10.12 8.20
C ILE A 368 16.58 11.62 7.93
N SER A 369 17.14 12.02 6.79
CA SER A 369 17.30 13.42 6.41
C SER A 369 15.95 14.12 6.22
N ILE A 370 15.00 13.49 5.52
CA ILE A 370 13.65 14.06 5.33
C ILE A 370 12.91 14.20 6.67
N LYS A 371 12.99 13.20 7.57
CA LYS A 371 12.45 13.27 8.95
C LYS A 371 13.08 14.42 9.72
N THR A 372 14.40 14.56 9.66
CA THR A 372 15.18 15.61 10.34
C THR A 372 14.78 17.03 9.88
N VAL A 373 14.46 17.22 8.60
CA VAL A 373 14.00 18.52 8.07
C VAL A 373 12.55 18.82 8.48
N PHE A 374 11.65 17.85 8.36
CA PHE A 374 10.22 18.07 8.69
C PHE A 374 9.95 18.18 10.20
N SER A 375 10.76 17.55 11.04
CA SER A 375 10.58 17.53 12.50
C SER A 375 10.52 18.95 13.12
N PRO A 376 11.55 19.81 12.99
CA PRO A 376 11.50 21.16 13.56
C PRO A 376 10.42 22.03 12.90
N TRP A 377 10.15 21.81 11.61
CA TRP A 377 9.14 22.58 10.87
C TRP A 377 7.72 22.33 11.39
N ILE A 378 7.31 21.07 11.51
CA ILE A 378 5.97 20.70 12.01
C ILE A 378 5.84 20.98 13.51
N LEU A 379 6.90 20.76 14.30
CA LEU A 379 6.93 21.12 15.71
C LEU A 379 6.71 22.63 15.90
N GLY A 380 7.44 23.46 15.14
CA GLY A 380 7.29 24.92 15.16
C GLY A 380 5.88 25.37 14.77
N ALA A 381 5.30 24.77 13.71
CA ALA A 381 3.94 25.07 13.29
C ALA A 381 2.89 24.70 14.36
N THR A 382 3.05 23.53 14.98
CA THR A 382 2.15 23.03 16.04
C THR A 382 2.25 23.89 17.30
N ALA A 383 3.46 24.25 17.72
CA ALA A 383 3.70 25.14 18.86
C ALA A 383 3.14 26.55 18.60
N TRP A 384 3.34 27.09 17.40
CA TRP A 384 2.76 28.37 16.97
C TRP A 384 1.23 28.35 17.01
N PHE A 385 0.61 27.29 16.50
CA PHE A 385 -0.84 27.12 16.52
C PHE A 385 -1.39 27.02 17.95
N TRP A 386 -0.73 26.26 18.82
CA TRP A 386 -1.08 26.16 20.23
C TRP A 386 -0.98 27.51 20.94
N HIS A 387 0.12 28.24 20.74
CA HIS A 387 0.29 29.58 21.28
C HIS A 387 -0.83 30.52 20.82
N ARG A 388 -1.20 30.48 19.53
CA ARG A 388 -2.28 31.31 18.98
C ARG A 388 -3.65 31.02 19.55
N ILE A 389 -3.93 29.75 19.85
CA ILE A 389 -5.16 29.37 20.54
C ILE A 389 -5.17 29.90 21.97
N GLY A 390 -4.03 29.83 22.69
CA GLY A 390 -3.90 30.32 24.05
C GLY A 390 -4.05 31.84 24.22
N LEU A 391 -3.84 32.62 23.16
CA LEU A 391 -4.07 34.08 23.18
C LEU A 391 -5.56 34.47 23.08
N MET A 392 -6.45 33.53 22.75
CA MET A 392 -7.87 33.82 22.67
C MET A 392 -8.54 33.79 24.05
N THR A 393 -9.52 34.66 24.28
CA THR A 393 -10.31 34.71 25.54
C THR A 393 -11.31 33.55 25.68
N ARG A 394 -11.55 32.79 24.60
CA ARG A 394 -12.46 31.63 24.57
C ARG A 394 -11.71 30.32 24.76
N PRO A 395 -12.32 29.28 25.35
CA PRO A 395 -11.71 27.95 25.40
C PRO A 395 -11.60 27.33 23.98
N PRO A 396 -10.61 26.47 23.74
CA PRO A 396 -10.40 25.84 22.44
C PRO A 396 -11.56 24.94 22.03
N VAL A 397 -11.98 25.06 20.76
CA VAL A 397 -13.05 24.22 20.20
C VAL A 397 -12.54 22.82 19.87
N LEU A 398 -13.47 21.85 19.77
CA LEU A 398 -13.15 20.45 19.50
C LEU A 398 -12.34 20.27 18.21
N LEU A 399 -12.63 21.05 17.17
CA LEU A 399 -11.86 21.02 15.92
C LEU A 399 -10.41 21.50 16.12
N GLU A 400 -10.19 22.57 16.89
CA GLU A 400 -8.85 23.09 17.21
C GLU A 400 -8.05 22.05 18.05
N LYS A 401 -8.70 21.37 19.00
CA LYS A 401 -8.11 20.27 19.77
C LYS A 401 -7.76 19.07 18.88
N GLY A 402 -8.62 18.73 17.91
CA GLY A 402 -8.35 17.66 16.95
C GLY A 402 -7.16 17.96 16.04
N ILE A 403 -7.04 19.20 15.56
CA ILE A 403 -5.90 19.65 14.76
C ILE A 403 -4.60 19.62 15.59
N LEU A 404 -4.66 20.03 16.85
CA LEU A 404 -3.51 19.94 17.74
C LEU A 404 -3.07 18.48 17.95
N ALA A 405 -4.01 17.57 18.20
CA ALA A 405 -3.71 16.14 18.36
C ALA A 405 -3.06 15.56 17.09
N LEU A 406 -3.54 15.96 15.90
CA LEU A 406 -2.95 15.59 14.61
C LEU A 406 -1.54 16.17 14.41
N GLY A 407 -1.30 17.42 14.83
CA GLY A 407 0.03 18.04 14.77
C GLY A 407 1.04 17.38 15.71
N VAL A 408 0.61 17.01 16.93
CA VAL A 408 1.44 16.28 17.90
C VAL A 408 1.77 14.86 17.41
N SER A 409 0.80 14.12 16.86
CA SER A 409 1.06 12.80 16.31
C SER A 409 1.99 12.85 15.10
N MET A 410 1.83 13.83 14.21
CA MET A 410 2.73 14.04 13.08
C MET A 410 4.15 14.43 13.54
N THR A 411 4.26 15.27 14.57
CA THR A 411 5.56 15.62 15.16
C THR A 411 6.25 14.38 15.71
N SER A 412 5.52 13.51 16.42
CA SER A 412 6.04 12.23 16.95
C SER A 412 6.57 11.31 15.85
N LEU A 413 5.88 11.24 14.71
CA LEU A 413 6.32 10.50 13.52
C LEU A 413 7.60 11.04 12.90
N ASN A 414 7.76 12.36 12.89
CA ASN A 414 8.90 13.01 12.26
C ASN A 414 10.14 13.06 13.15
N LEU A 415 10.03 12.76 14.45
CA LEU A 415 11.18 12.73 15.36
C LEU A 415 12.19 11.68 14.86
N PRO A 416 13.40 12.10 14.43
CA PRO A 416 14.36 11.23 13.78
C PRO A 416 15.13 10.41 14.83
N VAL A 417 14.42 9.59 15.59
CA VAL A 417 15.00 8.74 16.65
C VAL A 417 15.91 7.65 16.11
N GLU A 418 15.81 7.38 14.81
CA GLU A 418 16.64 6.44 14.08
C GLU A 418 18.12 6.88 14.04
N TRP A 419 18.42 8.16 14.28
CA TRP A 419 19.82 8.58 14.52
C TRP A 419 20.46 7.85 15.69
N LEU A 420 19.66 7.46 16.68
CA LEU A 420 20.14 6.80 17.90
C LEU A 420 20.49 5.33 17.65
N SER A 421 19.87 4.69 16.65
CA SER A 421 20.16 3.29 16.32
C SER A 421 21.48 3.09 15.56
N LEU A 422 22.07 4.17 15.04
CA LEU A 422 23.40 4.11 14.43
C LEU A 422 24.51 3.91 15.48
N GLY A 423 24.28 4.36 16.71
CA GLY A 423 25.25 4.26 17.81
C GLY A 423 24.89 3.24 18.89
N PHE A 424 23.62 2.87 19.01
CA PHE A 424 23.14 1.98 20.05
C PHE A 424 22.29 0.83 19.49
N GLU A 425 22.45 -0.36 20.09
CA GLU A 425 21.65 -1.54 19.78
C GLU A 425 20.24 -1.45 20.38
N TRP A 426 19.34 -0.78 19.67
CA TRP A 426 17.94 -0.68 20.07
C TRP A 426 17.05 -1.62 19.25
N THR A 427 16.77 -2.79 19.81
CA THR A 427 15.94 -3.84 19.17
C THR A 427 14.46 -3.48 19.06
N TRP A 428 13.98 -2.50 19.82
CA TRP A 428 12.57 -2.07 19.88
C TRP A 428 12.18 -1.00 18.85
N MET A 429 13.10 -0.62 17.96
CA MET A 429 12.90 0.50 17.05
C MET A 429 11.75 0.29 16.06
N LEU A 430 11.61 -0.90 15.48
CA LEU A 430 10.54 -1.21 14.53
C LEU A 430 9.17 -1.09 15.20
N LEU A 431 9.03 -1.66 16.40
CA LEU A 431 7.80 -1.58 17.18
C LEU A 431 7.44 -0.12 17.51
N LEU A 432 8.43 0.70 17.85
CA LEU A 432 8.18 2.13 18.10
C LEU A 432 7.70 2.85 16.83
N GLU A 433 8.27 2.54 15.67
CA GLU A 433 7.86 3.13 14.39
C GLU A 433 6.41 2.76 14.06
N ASP A 434 6.04 1.48 14.20
CA ASP A 434 4.66 1.02 13.97
C ASP A 434 3.68 1.72 14.92
N VAL A 435 4.02 1.80 16.21
CA VAL A 435 3.18 2.47 17.21
C VAL A 435 2.97 3.94 16.85
N ARG A 436 4.02 4.65 16.41
CA ARG A 436 3.91 6.06 16.00
C ARG A 436 3.05 6.22 14.75
N GLN A 437 3.20 5.33 13.76
CA GLN A 437 2.37 5.33 12.55
C GLN A 437 0.90 5.04 12.88
N GLY A 438 0.63 4.04 13.71
CA GLY A 438 -0.71 3.71 14.20
C GLY A 438 -1.36 4.87 14.96
N LEU A 439 -0.61 5.56 15.82
CA LEU A 439 -1.08 6.75 16.54
C LEU A 439 -1.45 7.89 15.58
N PHE A 440 -0.65 8.12 14.54
CA PHE A 440 -0.96 9.13 13.53
C PHE A 440 -2.21 8.77 12.73
N TYR A 441 -2.34 7.54 12.24
CA TYR A 441 -3.53 7.11 11.49
C TYR A 441 -4.80 7.18 12.34
N SER A 442 -4.73 6.79 13.62
CA SER A 442 -5.83 6.93 14.56
C SER A 442 -6.24 8.39 14.77
N ALA A 443 -5.26 9.29 14.95
CA ALA A 443 -5.51 10.74 15.06
C ALA A 443 -6.11 11.32 13.76
N LEU A 444 -5.64 10.90 12.59
CA LEU A 444 -6.12 11.36 11.28
C LEU A 444 -7.58 10.93 11.04
N PHE A 445 -7.93 9.68 11.33
CA PHE A 445 -9.30 9.19 11.19
C PHE A 445 -10.25 9.84 12.21
N CYS A 446 -9.80 10.04 13.45
CA CYS A 446 -10.57 10.81 14.43
C CYS A 446 -10.79 12.25 13.95
N PHE A 447 -9.76 12.88 13.38
CA PHE A 447 -9.86 14.22 12.81
C PHE A 447 -10.88 14.29 11.68
N TRP A 448 -10.92 13.36 10.73
CA TRP A 448 -11.88 13.37 9.62
C TRP A 448 -13.34 13.28 10.08
N VAL A 449 -13.63 12.42 11.06
CA VAL A 449 -14.97 12.31 11.64
C VAL A 449 -15.37 13.59 12.35
N VAL A 450 -14.50 14.10 13.23
CA VAL A 450 -14.77 15.36 13.96
C VAL A 450 -14.92 16.52 12.99
N PHE A 451 -14.09 16.57 11.94
CA PHE A 451 -14.15 17.59 10.90
C PHE A 451 -15.49 17.59 10.15
N CYS A 452 -15.93 16.42 9.68
CA CYS A 452 -17.22 16.27 9.02
C CYS A 452 -18.38 16.57 9.97
N GLY A 453 -18.25 16.16 11.23
CA GLY A 453 -19.23 16.38 12.28
C GLY A 453 -19.45 17.84 12.64
N GLU A 454 -18.38 18.59 12.89
CA GLU A 454 -18.49 19.99 13.29
C GLU A 454 -19.01 20.91 12.16
N HIS A 455 -18.75 20.51 10.90
CA HIS A 455 -19.32 21.18 9.73
C HIS A 455 -20.76 20.76 9.41
N LEU A 456 -21.32 19.78 10.13
CA LEU A 456 -22.75 19.55 10.15
C LEU A 456 -23.40 20.74 10.87
N MET A 457 -24.17 21.54 10.11
CA MET A 457 -24.75 22.81 10.58
C MET A 457 -25.91 22.65 11.61
N ASP A 458 -25.98 21.53 12.31
CA ASP A 458 -26.95 21.25 13.38
C ASP A 458 -26.40 21.76 14.72
N GLN A 459 -27.11 22.71 15.35
CA GLN A 459 -26.65 23.42 16.55
C GLN A 459 -26.66 22.58 17.84
N SER A 460 -27.39 21.45 17.88
CA SER A 460 -27.72 20.74 19.12
C SER A 460 -26.61 19.85 19.69
N ARG A 461 -25.55 19.54 18.94
CA ARG A 461 -24.51 18.57 19.34
C ARG A 461 -23.06 19.04 19.17
N ARG A 462 -22.83 20.32 18.86
CA ARG A 462 -21.48 20.86 18.58
C ARG A 462 -20.54 20.84 19.80
N ASN A 463 -19.24 20.74 19.53
CA ASN A 463 -18.17 20.91 20.50
C ASN A 463 -18.13 19.90 21.66
N ARG A 464 -18.85 18.78 21.56
CA ARG A 464 -18.85 17.69 22.55
C ARG A 464 -18.30 16.42 21.93
N LEU A 465 -17.17 15.93 22.43
CA LEU A 465 -16.60 14.65 21.97
C LEU A 465 -17.58 13.48 22.15
N SER A 466 -18.40 13.53 23.20
CA SER A 466 -19.44 12.53 23.47
C SER A 466 -20.52 12.45 22.38
N ALA A 467 -20.64 13.45 21.49
CA ALA A 467 -21.55 13.34 20.35
C ALA A 467 -21.03 12.37 19.27
N TYR A 468 -19.70 12.15 19.23
CA TYR A 468 -19.01 11.31 18.25
C TYR A 468 -18.44 10.03 18.86
N TRP A 469 -18.87 9.69 20.08
CA TRP A 469 -18.29 8.60 20.86
C TRP A 469 -18.35 7.24 20.13
N TRP A 470 -19.40 7.01 19.33
CA TRP A 470 -19.53 5.78 18.55
C TRP A 470 -18.50 5.73 17.42
N GLN A 471 -18.36 6.81 16.66
CA GLN A 471 -17.43 6.87 15.52
C GLN A 471 -15.97 6.89 15.96
N VAL A 472 -15.63 7.71 16.96
CA VAL A 472 -14.28 7.75 17.54
C VAL A 472 -13.98 6.45 18.29
N GLY A 473 -14.96 5.88 18.98
CA GLY A 473 -14.84 4.59 19.64
C GLY A 473 -14.49 3.45 18.69
N LEU A 474 -15.08 3.42 17.48
CA LEU A 474 -14.72 2.44 16.45
C LEU A 474 -13.24 2.56 16.02
N VAL A 475 -12.76 3.79 15.79
CA VAL A 475 -11.35 4.03 15.41
C VAL A 475 -10.41 3.58 16.52
N VAL A 476 -10.66 4.03 17.76
CA VAL A 476 -9.83 3.68 18.92
C VAL A 476 -9.83 2.18 19.15
N PHE A 477 -11.01 1.53 19.11
CA PHE A 477 -11.13 0.08 19.24
C PHE A 477 -10.33 -0.66 18.17
N GLY A 478 -10.49 -0.28 16.90
CA GLY A 478 -9.74 -0.89 15.79
C GLY A 478 -8.22 -0.71 15.95
N SER A 479 -7.77 0.49 16.32
CA SER A 479 -6.35 0.76 16.55
C SER A 479 -5.79 0.00 17.76
N SER A 480 -6.57 -0.15 18.83
CA SER A 480 -6.16 -0.94 20.01
C SER A 480 -6.05 -2.42 19.68
N VAL A 481 -6.94 -2.97 18.85
CA VAL A 481 -6.87 -4.36 18.39
C VAL A 481 -5.61 -4.60 17.56
N LEU A 482 -5.30 -3.69 16.62
CA LEU A 482 -4.07 -3.78 15.82
C LEU A 482 -2.81 -3.61 16.68
N LEU A 483 -2.83 -2.69 17.66
CA LEU A 483 -1.72 -2.53 18.59
C LEU A 483 -1.46 -3.81 19.40
N VAL A 484 -2.51 -4.49 19.86
CA VAL A 484 -2.37 -5.78 20.56
C VAL A 484 -1.78 -6.85 19.64
N PHE A 485 -2.19 -6.87 18.37
CA PHE A 485 -1.61 -7.76 17.37
C PHE A 485 -0.11 -7.47 17.16
N ASP A 486 0.28 -6.22 16.92
CA ASP A 486 1.69 -5.82 16.72
C ASP A 486 2.53 -6.14 17.96
N LEU A 487 2.00 -5.92 19.18
CA LEU A 487 2.67 -6.29 20.42
C LEU A 487 2.79 -7.81 20.60
N SER A 488 1.85 -8.60 20.08
CA SER A 488 1.90 -10.07 20.16
C SER A 488 2.90 -10.69 19.17
N GLU A 489 3.16 -10.03 18.05
CA GLU A 489 4.14 -10.46 17.05
C GLU A 489 5.50 -9.80 17.30
N ARG A 490 5.62 -8.51 16.95
CA ARG A 490 6.87 -7.74 17.06
C ARG A 490 7.32 -7.51 18.49
N GLY A 491 6.40 -7.43 19.45
CA GLY A 491 6.75 -7.31 20.87
C GLY A 491 7.46 -8.55 21.43
N VAL A 492 7.16 -9.74 20.90
CA VAL A 492 7.83 -10.99 21.28
C VAL A 492 9.19 -11.11 20.60
N HIS A 493 9.36 -10.52 19.40
CA HIS A 493 10.63 -10.52 18.67
C HIS A 493 11.79 -9.88 19.45
N LEU A 494 11.50 -8.98 20.39
CA LEU A 494 12.54 -8.40 21.26
C LEU A 494 13.24 -9.44 22.14
N ALA A 495 12.51 -10.47 22.58
CA ALA A 495 13.04 -11.53 23.42
C ALA A 495 13.50 -12.73 22.60
N ASN A 496 12.75 -13.09 21.55
CA ASN A 496 13.09 -14.16 20.62
C ASN A 496 12.86 -13.69 19.17
N PRO A 497 13.92 -13.33 18.43
CA PRO A 497 13.78 -12.82 17.07
C PRO A 497 13.43 -13.91 16.05
N PHE A 498 13.48 -15.18 16.45
CA PHE A 498 13.01 -16.29 15.64
C PHE A 498 11.55 -16.65 15.92
N TYR A 499 10.85 -15.92 16.79
CA TYR A 499 9.42 -16.15 17.01
C TYR A 499 8.62 -15.78 15.75
N SER A 500 7.49 -16.44 15.53
CA SER A 500 6.51 -16.02 14.54
C SER A 500 5.13 -16.49 14.99
N VAL A 501 4.17 -15.56 15.05
CA VAL A 501 2.81 -15.90 15.46
C VAL A 501 2.11 -16.85 14.48
N TRP A 502 2.55 -16.83 13.22
CA TRP A 502 2.08 -17.67 12.12
C TRP A 502 2.60 -19.11 12.16
N ALA A 503 3.52 -19.42 13.07
CA ALA A 503 4.09 -20.75 13.20
C ALA A 503 3.15 -21.75 13.91
N SER A 504 2.20 -21.25 14.73
CA SER A 504 1.25 -22.06 15.46
C SER A 504 -0.16 -21.89 14.90
N ASP A 505 -0.94 -22.97 14.83
CA ASP A 505 -2.35 -22.91 14.41
C ASP A 505 -3.19 -22.03 15.34
N ILE A 506 -2.90 -22.07 16.64
CA ILE A 506 -3.59 -21.25 17.64
C ILE A 506 -3.21 -19.78 17.43
N GLY A 507 -1.91 -19.49 17.28
CA GLY A 507 -1.40 -18.14 17.03
C GLY A 507 -1.97 -17.53 15.74
N THR A 508 -2.01 -18.31 14.66
CA THR A 508 -2.58 -17.92 13.36
C THR A 508 -4.07 -17.61 13.49
N ARG A 509 -4.85 -18.46 14.16
CA ARG A 509 -6.29 -18.25 14.34
C ARG A 509 -6.58 -16.99 15.16
N VAL A 510 -5.84 -16.77 16.25
CA VAL A 510 -5.97 -15.57 17.08
C VAL A 510 -5.58 -14.31 16.30
N SER A 511 -4.46 -14.35 15.57
CA SER A 511 -3.97 -13.23 14.75
C SER A 511 -4.95 -12.86 13.64
N MET A 512 -5.43 -13.86 12.89
CA MET A 512 -6.47 -13.65 11.88
C MET A 512 -7.73 -13.04 12.50
N THR A 513 -8.12 -13.46 13.71
CA THR A 513 -9.27 -12.87 14.41
C THR A 513 -9.06 -11.38 14.70
N PHE A 514 -7.88 -10.98 15.17
CA PHE A 514 -7.57 -9.56 15.38
C PHE A 514 -7.64 -8.76 14.08
N ILE A 515 -7.05 -9.27 13.00
CA ILE A 515 -7.07 -8.61 11.68
C ILE A 515 -8.50 -8.50 11.14
N PHE A 516 -9.31 -9.55 11.24
CA PHE A 516 -10.71 -9.52 10.81
C PHE A 516 -11.54 -8.51 11.62
N VAL A 517 -11.39 -8.50 12.95
CA VAL A 517 -12.11 -7.55 13.82
C VAL A 517 -11.71 -6.10 13.50
N ALA A 518 -10.43 -5.83 13.31
CA ALA A 518 -9.95 -4.52 12.89
C ALA A 518 -10.51 -4.13 11.51
N GLY A 519 -10.52 -5.04 10.55
CA GLY A 519 -11.09 -4.84 9.22
C GLY A 519 -12.58 -4.49 9.24
N ILE A 520 -13.38 -5.19 10.06
CA ILE A 520 -14.80 -4.86 10.26
C ILE A 520 -14.95 -3.46 10.85
N SER A 521 -14.13 -3.08 11.84
CA SER A 521 -14.17 -1.75 12.44
C SER A 521 -13.89 -0.65 11.40
N VAL A 522 -12.89 -0.85 10.53
CA VAL A 522 -12.55 0.07 9.44
C VAL A 522 -13.70 0.19 8.43
N CYS A 523 -14.33 -0.92 8.05
CA CYS A 523 -15.50 -0.91 7.17
C CYS A 523 -16.68 -0.12 7.77
N LEU A 524 -17.01 -0.36 9.03
CA LEU A 524 -18.06 0.37 9.74
C LEU A 524 -17.74 1.86 9.87
N TYR A 525 -16.48 2.19 10.12
CA TYR A 525 -15.99 3.57 10.14
C TYR A 525 -16.21 4.27 8.79
N PHE A 526 -15.80 3.66 7.67
CA PHE A 526 -15.98 4.27 6.35
C PHE A 526 -17.46 4.40 5.96
N LEU A 527 -18.31 3.42 6.30
CA LEU A 527 -19.75 3.54 6.11
C LEU A 527 -20.34 4.74 6.89
N SER A 528 -19.91 4.92 8.13
CA SER A 528 -20.31 6.06 8.97
C SER A 528 -19.83 7.40 8.40
N LEU A 529 -18.57 7.46 7.98
CA LEU A 529 -17.97 8.66 7.38
C LEU A 529 -18.70 9.04 6.08
N CYS A 530 -18.96 8.08 5.19
CA CYS A 530 -19.73 8.29 3.96
C CYS A 530 -21.15 8.79 4.25
N HIS A 531 -21.80 8.23 5.27
CA HIS A 531 -23.12 8.71 5.71
C HIS A 531 -23.06 10.16 6.21
N MET A 532 -22.07 10.51 7.04
CA MET A 532 -21.88 11.87 7.53
C MET A 532 -21.60 12.86 6.41
N VAL A 533 -20.70 12.52 5.49
CA VAL A 533 -20.37 13.35 4.31
C VAL A 533 -21.63 13.61 3.47
N ARG A 534 -22.42 12.56 3.17
CA ARG A 534 -23.70 12.70 2.45
C ARG A 534 -24.66 13.63 3.19
N ARG A 535 -24.77 13.51 4.52
CA ARG A 535 -25.63 14.37 5.34
C ARG A 535 -25.16 15.82 5.33
N VAL A 536 -23.85 16.07 5.40
CA VAL A 536 -23.28 17.41 5.31
C VAL A 536 -23.56 18.03 3.95
N PHE A 537 -23.36 17.31 2.85
CA PHE A 537 -23.68 17.81 1.51
C PHE A 537 -25.18 18.14 1.34
N ARG A 538 -26.09 17.29 1.83
CA ARG A 538 -27.53 17.57 1.82
C ARG A 538 -27.86 18.84 2.61
N ASN A 539 -27.27 19.02 3.79
CA ASN A 539 -27.50 20.19 4.64
C ASN A 539 -26.92 21.47 4.01
N ILE A 540 -25.71 21.41 3.45
CA ILE A 540 -25.12 22.51 2.68
C ILE A 540 -26.00 22.88 1.48
N GLY A 541 -26.52 21.88 0.76
CA GLY A 541 -27.48 22.08 -0.34
C GLY A 541 -28.71 22.86 0.10
N GLY A 542 -29.36 22.43 1.18
CA GLY A 542 -30.55 23.11 1.73
C GLY A 542 -30.27 24.52 2.24
N LYS A 543 -29.18 24.74 2.99
CA LYS A 543 -28.82 26.08 3.48
C LYS A 543 -28.34 27.02 2.37
N ARG A 544 -27.80 26.50 1.27
CA ARG A 544 -27.40 27.32 0.11
C ARG A 544 -28.60 28.02 -0.53
N GLN A 545 -29.76 27.38 -0.54
CA GLN A 545 -31.02 27.98 -1.02
C GLN A 545 -31.49 29.14 -0.13
N GLN A 546 -31.14 29.11 1.17
CA GLN A 546 -31.52 30.14 2.15
C GLN A 546 -30.50 31.29 2.27
N LEU A 547 -29.30 31.17 1.70
CA LEU A 547 -28.23 32.18 1.78
C LEU A 547 -28.63 33.59 1.29
N PRO A 548 -29.43 33.76 0.20
CA PRO A 548 -29.82 35.09 -0.26
C PRO A 548 -30.69 35.84 0.74
N ALA A 549 -31.46 35.12 1.58
CA ALA A 549 -32.40 35.68 2.55
C ALA A 549 -31.75 36.03 3.92
N MET A 550 -30.45 35.77 4.10
CA MET A 550 -29.75 36.00 5.38
C MET A 550 -29.06 37.37 5.45
N PRO A 551 -28.94 37.97 6.65
CA PRO A 551 -28.15 39.17 6.88
C PRO A 551 -26.70 39.01 6.39
N GLU A 552 -26.10 40.08 5.87
CA GLU A 552 -24.83 40.04 5.16
C GLU A 552 -23.67 39.44 5.99
N ALA A 553 -23.53 39.84 7.25
CA ALA A 553 -22.50 39.32 8.15
C ALA A 553 -22.62 37.80 8.37
N ARG A 554 -23.85 37.30 8.57
CA ARG A 554 -24.14 35.87 8.74
C ARG A 554 -23.90 35.11 7.45
N ARG A 555 -24.29 35.69 6.31
CA ARG A 555 -24.09 35.13 4.96
C ARG A 555 -22.60 34.96 4.62
N LEU A 556 -21.76 35.95 4.90
CA LEU A 556 -20.30 35.89 4.70
C LEU A 556 -19.67 34.80 5.58
N HIS A 557 -20.09 34.69 6.83
CA HIS A 557 -19.63 33.65 7.76
C HIS A 557 -19.94 32.23 7.23
N TYR A 558 -21.20 31.97 6.84
CA TYR A 558 -21.59 30.66 6.29
C TYR A 558 -20.93 30.36 4.94
N LYS A 559 -20.77 31.35 4.05
CA LYS A 559 -20.01 31.19 2.80
C LYS A 559 -18.56 30.77 3.08
N GLY A 560 -17.93 31.38 4.09
CA GLY A 560 -16.57 31.02 4.53
C GLY A 560 -16.47 29.58 5.05
N ILE A 561 -17.41 29.16 5.89
CA ILE A 561 -17.45 27.78 6.42
C ILE A 561 -17.64 26.76 5.30
N ILE A 562 -18.60 27.00 4.39
CA ILE A 562 -18.86 26.10 3.26
C ILE A 562 -17.64 26.00 2.35
N PHE A 563 -16.98 27.12 2.06
CA PHE A 563 -15.78 27.12 1.23
C PHE A 563 -14.65 26.31 1.88
N ARG A 564 -14.35 26.56 3.16
CA ARG A 564 -13.31 25.81 3.90
C ARG A 564 -13.59 24.32 3.95
N PHE A 565 -14.84 23.93 4.17
CA PHE A 565 -15.26 22.54 4.15
C PHE A 565 -15.01 21.88 2.79
N LYS A 566 -15.51 22.50 1.70
CA LYS A 566 -15.35 21.96 0.34
C LYS A 566 -13.88 21.90 -0.09
N PHE A 567 -13.12 22.94 0.23
CA PHE A 567 -11.70 23.00 -0.08
C PHE A 567 -10.93 21.89 0.62
N LEU A 568 -11.06 21.77 1.95
CA LEU A 568 -10.30 20.76 2.69
C LEU A 568 -10.72 19.33 2.31
N MET A 569 -12.01 19.10 2.07
CA MET A 569 -12.50 17.80 1.60
C MET A 569 -11.94 17.43 0.22
N LEU A 570 -11.87 18.37 -0.73
CA LEU A 570 -11.27 18.14 -2.04
C LEU A 570 -9.78 17.77 -1.92
N VAL A 571 -9.03 18.53 -1.12
CA VAL A 571 -7.61 18.25 -0.85
C VAL A 571 -7.43 16.88 -0.21
N THR A 572 -8.27 16.53 0.77
CA THR A 572 -8.22 15.23 1.46
C THR A 572 -8.50 14.07 0.49
N LEU A 573 -9.52 14.20 -0.37
CA LEU A 573 -9.83 13.19 -1.39
C LEU A 573 -8.71 13.06 -2.42
N ALA A 574 -8.09 14.17 -2.84
CA ALA A 574 -6.95 14.16 -3.75
C ALA A 574 -5.74 13.46 -3.12
N CYS A 575 -5.39 13.79 -1.88
CA CYS A 575 -4.29 13.12 -1.16
C CYS A 575 -4.55 11.62 -0.97
N ALA A 576 -5.77 11.23 -0.61
CA ALA A 576 -6.14 9.83 -0.46
C ALA A 576 -6.09 9.08 -1.82
N ALA A 577 -6.65 9.66 -2.87
CA ALA A 577 -6.62 9.07 -4.21
C ALA A 577 -5.19 8.91 -4.73
N MET A 578 -4.35 9.94 -4.58
CA MET A 578 -2.92 9.85 -4.95
C MET A 578 -2.20 8.75 -4.16
N THR A 579 -2.44 8.64 -2.85
CA THR A 579 -1.84 7.58 -2.02
C THR A 579 -2.21 6.19 -2.55
N VAL A 580 -3.49 5.96 -2.87
CA VAL A 580 -3.96 4.67 -3.39
C VAL A 580 -3.42 4.37 -4.79
N ILE A 581 -3.42 5.36 -5.69
CA ILE A 581 -2.89 5.21 -7.05
C ILE A 581 -1.40 4.85 -6.99
N PHE A 582 -0.61 5.57 -6.20
CA PHE A 582 0.82 5.29 -6.06
C PHE A 582 1.07 3.95 -5.39
N PHE A 583 0.26 3.55 -4.40
CA PHE A 583 0.35 2.22 -3.80
C PHE A 583 0.11 1.12 -4.84
N ILE A 584 -0.93 1.24 -5.69
CA ILE A 584 -1.21 0.26 -6.75
C ILE A 584 -0.07 0.22 -7.77
N LEU A 585 0.43 1.38 -8.21
CA LEU A 585 1.56 1.45 -9.14
C LEU A 585 2.82 0.80 -8.55
N ASN A 586 3.06 0.98 -7.25
CA ASN A 586 4.17 0.38 -6.52
C ASN A 586 4.07 -1.15 -6.43
N GLN A 587 2.86 -1.72 -6.47
CA GLN A 587 2.68 -3.18 -6.43
C GLN A 587 2.74 -3.83 -7.82
N VAL A 588 2.47 -3.06 -8.88
CA VAL A 588 2.37 -3.57 -10.26
C VAL A 588 3.65 -3.32 -11.05
N SER A 589 4.39 -2.24 -10.76
CA SER A 589 5.62 -1.90 -11.47
C SER A 589 6.81 -2.70 -10.96
N GLU A 590 7.64 -3.20 -11.86
CA GLU A 590 8.97 -3.70 -11.54
C GLU A 590 9.88 -2.50 -11.21
N GLY A 591 10.21 -2.29 -9.93
CA GLY A 591 11.42 -1.67 -9.37
C GLY A 591 11.94 -0.31 -9.86
N HIS A 592 12.21 -0.16 -11.16
CA HIS A 592 13.00 0.91 -11.76
C HIS A 592 12.52 1.22 -13.18
N TRP A 593 12.40 2.51 -13.51
CA TRP A 593 12.09 2.96 -14.86
C TRP A 593 13.35 3.56 -15.47
N HIS A 594 13.81 3.05 -16.61
CA HIS A 594 14.92 3.66 -17.36
C HIS A 594 14.40 4.87 -18.13
N TRP A 595 14.88 6.07 -17.79
CA TRP A 595 14.57 7.29 -18.53
C TRP A 595 15.84 7.90 -19.13
N GLY A 596 16.17 7.46 -20.34
CA GLY A 596 17.46 7.79 -20.96
C GLY A 596 18.61 7.10 -20.21
N ASP A 597 19.62 7.87 -19.82
CA ASP A 597 20.81 7.36 -19.11
C ASP A 597 20.61 7.25 -17.58
N TYR A 598 19.44 7.69 -17.06
CA TYR A 598 19.14 7.66 -15.63
C TYR A 598 18.10 6.58 -15.30
N THR A 599 18.35 5.81 -14.24
CA THR A 599 17.36 4.92 -13.65
C THR A 599 16.53 5.71 -12.62
N LEU A 600 15.23 5.85 -12.88
CA LEU A 600 14.31 6.45 -11.92
C LEU A 600 13.76 5.34 -11.02
N GLN A 601 14.19 5.34 -9.76
CA GLN A 601 13.67 4.42 -8.75
C GLN A 601 12.30 4.88 -8.25
N VAL A 602 11.25 4.25 -8.75
CA VAL A 602 9.88 4.71 -8.49
C VAL A 602 9.41 4.37 -7.06
N HIS A 603 9.88 3.26 -6.49
CA HIS A 603 9.49 2.79 -5.15
C HIS A 603 9.90 3.76 -4.02
N SER A 604 11.17 4.17 -3.97
CA SER A 604 11.69 5.09 -2.95
C SER A 604 11.09 6.50 -3.11
N ALA A 605 10.89 6.95 -4.36
CA ALA A 605 10.22 8.19 -4.68
C ALA A 605 8.76 8.21 -4.19
N PHE A 606 8.03 7.11 -4.30
CA PHE A 606 6.66 7.01 -3.79
C PHE A 606 6.60 7.06 -2.27
N LEU A 607 7.47 6.31 -1.57
CA LEU A 607 7.53 6.31 -0.11
C LEU A 607 7.81 7.71 0.44
N THR A 608 8.83 8.37 -0.08
CA THR A 608 9.21 9.74 0.31
C THR A 608 8.15 10.78 -0.10
N GLY A 609 7.55 10.62 -1.29
CA GLY A 609 6.49 11.49 -1.80
C GLY A 609 5.21 11.43 -0.97
N ILE A 610 4.75 10.23 -0.58
CA ILE A 610 3.59 10.06 0.31
C ILE A 610 3.88 10.68 1.67
N TYR A 611 5.05 10.41 2.24
CA TYR A 611 5.47 10.99 3.52
C TYR A 611 5.50 12.53 3.48
N GLY A 612 6.08 13.13 2.44
CA GLY A 612 6.10 14.58 2.24
C GLY A 612 4.71 15.17 2.03
N MET A 613 3.84 14.50 1.27
CA MET A 613 2.46 14.92 1.03
C MET A 613 1.65 15.02 2.32
N TRP A 614 1.73 14.01 3.21
CA TRP A 614 1.00 14.03 4.48
C TRP A 614 1.56 15.07 5.46
N ASN A 615 2.87 15.32 5.45
CA ASN A 615 3.49 16.44 6.17
C ASN A 615 2.91 17.79 5.73
N LEU A 616 2.86 18.03 4.41
CA LEU A 616 2.29 19.24 3.85
C LEU A 616 0.79 19.36 4.12
N TYR A 617 0.05 18.25 4.12
CA TYR A 617 -1.37 18.21 4.45
C TYR A 617 -1.62 18.70 5.89
N VAL A 618 -0.90 18.14 6.88
CA VAL A 618 -1.02 18.54 8.29
C VAL A 618 -0.61 19.99 8.48
N PHE A 619 0.52 20.41 7.89
CA PHE A 619 0.97 21.80 7.93
C PHE A 619 -0.09 22.77 7.39
N THR A 620 -0.69 22.43 6.24
CA THR A 620 -1.73 23.25 5.60
C THR A 620 -2.97 23.38 6.49
N ILE A 621 -3.38 22.30 7.16
CA ILE A 621 -4.50 22.34 8.12
C ILE A 621 -4.18 23.26 9.29
N ILE A 622 -3.01 23.09 9.91
CA ILE A 622 -2.57 23.91 11.05
C ILE A 622 -2.58 25.40 10.66
N PHE A 623 -2.04 25.73 9.49
CA PHE A 623 -1.96 27.11 9.02
C PHE A 623 -3.33 27.71 8.68
N LEU A 624 -4.17 27.01 7.90
CA LEU A 624 -5.47 27.52 7.44
C LEU A 624 -6.49 27.68 8.56
N TYR A 625 -6.41 26.86 9.60
CA TYR A 625 -7.34 26.88 10.73
C TYR A 625 -6.80 27.66 11.94
N ALA A 626 -5.61 28.26 11.84
CA ALA A 626 -5.08 29.13 12.88
C ALA A 626 -5.93 30.40 13.08
N PRO A 627 -6.13 30.86 14.33
CA PRO A 627 -6.82 32.12 14.62
C PRO A 627 -6.11 33.32 13.94
N SER A 628 -6.86 34.18 13.23
CA SER A 628 -6.31 35.35 12.51
C SER A 628 -6.22 36.60 13.39
N HIS A 629 -5.22 37.46 13.16
CA HIS A 629 -4.97 38.71 13.90
C HIS A 629 -5.86 39.89 13.52
N LYS A 630 -6.81 39.75 12.59
CA LYS A 630 -7.65 40.87 12.17
C LYS A 630 -8.60 41.29 13.30
N HIS A 631 -8.16 42.24 14.13
CA HIS A 631 -9.06 43.14 14.85
C HIS A 631 -9.94 43.83 13.79
N HIS A 632 -11.25 43.57 13.83
CA HIS A 632 -12.18 44.45 13.15
C HIS A 632 -12.02 45.83 13.79
N LYS A 633 -11.37 46.76 13.10
CA LYS A 633 -11.51 48.18 13.42
C LYS A 633 -12.99 48.48 13.24
N SER A 634 -13.69 48.66 14.35
CA SER A 634 -14.98 49.35 14.37
C SER A 634 -14.76 50.67 13.65
N ALA A 635 -15.45 50.88 12.54
CA ALA A 635 -15.49 52.18 11.91
C ALA A 635 -16.18 53.14 12.88
N ASP A 636 -15.48 54.23 13.25
CA ASP A 636 -16.04 55.47 13.81
C ASP A 636 -17.35 55.84 13.07
N GLY A 637 -18.38 56.41 13.67
CA GLY A 637 -18.53 57.01 14.98
C GLY A 637 -19.70 58.00 14.88
N GLN A 638 -20.83 57.70 15.52
CA GLN A 638 -21.85 58.66 16.02
C GLN A 638 -23.01 57.91 16.69
N HIS A 639 -22.79 57.52 17.94
CA HIS A 639 -23.62 57.79 19.11
C HIS A 639 -23.17 56.88 20.24
N ALA A 640 -22.62 57.49 21.29
CA ALA A 640 -22.26 56.81 22.52
C ALA A 640 -23.51 56.50 23.37
N ASP A 641 -23.34 55.46 24.19
CA ASP A 641 -24.12 55.08 25.37
C ASP A 641 -25.40 54.25 25.17
N VAL A 642 -25.24 52.91 25.09
CA VAL A 642 -25.64 52.03 26.21
C VAL A 642 -24.68 50.83 26.30
N ALA A 643 -24.22 50.61 27.52
CA ALA A 643 -23.31 49.60 28.04
C ALA A 643 -23.43 48.15 27.51
N GLN A 644 -22.26 47.50 27.49
CA GLN A 644 -22.03 46.05 27.45
C GLN A 644 -23.06 45.24 28.26
N MET A 645 -23.63 44.21 27.63
CA MET A 645 -24.28 43.10 28.35
C MET A 645 -23.91 41.74 27.75
N PRO A 646 -23.82 40.67 28.58
CA PRO A 646 -23.24 39.39 28.21
C PRO A 646 -24.17 38.54 27.34
N GLU A 647 -23.55 37.59 26.63
CA GLU A 647 -24.13 36.56 25.75
C GLU A 647 -24.95 35.50 26.53
N SER A 648 -25.91 35.94 27.36
CA SER A 648 -26.83 35.09 28.11
C SER A 648 -28.30 35.54 28.03
N ARG A 649 -28.63 36.57 27.24
CA ARG A 649 -30.00 37.13 27.16
C ARG A 649 -30.70 37.02 25.79
N GLU A 650 -30.12 36.40 24.77
CA GLU A 650 -30.89 36.09 23.55
C GLU A 650 -31.85 34.89 23.71
N MET A 651 -31.77 34.14 24.83
CA MET A 651 -32.69 33.04 25.16
C MET A 651 -33.86 33.47 26.07
N ARG A 652 -34.36 34.72 25.96
CA ARG A 652 -35.60 35.14 26.64
C ARG A 652 -36.55 36.02 25.82
N LEU A 653 -36.26 36.31 24.56
CA LEU A 653 -37.15 37.09 23.68
C LEU A 653 -38.04 36.24 22.75
N THR A 654 -38.06 34.92 22.94
CA THR A 654 -39.01 33.99 22.28
C THR A 654 -39.85 33.18 23.27
N ARG A 655 -40.12 33.73 24.46
CA ARG A 655 -41.11 33.16 25.38
C ARG A 655 -42.06 34.26 25.87
N GLY A 656 -43.13 34.45 25.10
CA GLY A 656 -44.25 35.32 25.43
C GLY A 656 -45.28 35.24 24.31
N ASP A 657 -46.34 34.46 24.56
CA ASP A 657 -47.60 34.33 23.83
C ASP A 657 -47.58 34.07 22.31
N GLN A 658 -47.75 32.79 21.95
CA GLN A 658 -48.93 32.33 21.22
C GLN A 658 -49.00 30.79 21.26
N GLY A 659 -50.22 30.28 21.45
CA GLY A 659 -50.57 28.86 21.58
C GLY A 659 -50.35 28.02 20.31
N PRO A 660 -50.86 26.77 20.28
CA PRO A 660 -50.25 25.68 19.54
C PRO A 660 -50.64 25.65 18.05
N THR A 661 -49.64 25.34 17.20
CA THR A 661 -49.72 24.60 15.93
C THR A 661 -50.73 25.05 14.85
N GLU A 662 -50.21 25.67 13.78
CA GLU A 662 -50.72 25.51 12.41
C GLU A 662 -49.59 25.04 11.50
N THR A 663 -49.43 23.71 11.39
CA THR A 663 -48.77 23.07 10.22
C THR A 663 -49.09 21.57 10.10
N TYR A 664 -49.89 21.00 11.00
CA TYR A 664 -50.51 19.69 10.80
C TYR A 664 -51.97 19.85 10.36
N ARG A 665 -52.18 20.21 9.09
CA ARG A 665 -53.52 20.14 8.47
C ARG A 665 -53.46 19.91 6.96
N ILE A 666 -52.66 18.95 6.50
CA ILE A 666 -52.81 18.38 5.14
C ILE A 666 -52.53 16.87 5.19
N THR A 667 -53.34 16.13 5.93
CA THR A 667 -53.62 14.71 5.65
C THR A 667 -54.91 14.36 6.37
N GLY A 668 -56.04 14.50 5.68
CA GLY A 668 -57.33 14.08 6.20
C GLY A 668 -57.39 12.56 6.29
N LYS A 669 -57.20 12.01 7.49
CA LYS A 669 -57.76 10.73 7.93
C LYS A 669 -57.99 10.81 9.45
N ARG A 670 -59.26 10.74 9.86
CA ARG A 670 -59.69 10.55 11.26
C ARG A 670 -59.51 9.08 11.62
N ALA A 671 -58.97 8.82 12.81
CA ALA A 671 -59.28 7.62 13.58
C ALA A 671 -59.46 8.05 15.04
N GLU A 672 -60.62 7.66 15.58
CA GLU A 672 -61.02 7.80 16.98
C GLU A 672 -60.28 6.77 17.85
N GLU A 673 -59.95 7.22 19.06
CA GLU A 673 -59.48 6.56 20.28
C GLU A 673 -58.37 5.50 20.22
#